data_AF-A0A291GKC3-F1
#
_entry.id   AF-A0A291GKC3-F1
#
_cell.length_a   1.000
_cell.length_b   1.000
_cell.length_c   1.000
_cell.angle_alpha   90.00
_cell.angle_beta   90.00
_cell.angle_gamma   90.00
#
_symmetry.space_group_name_H-M   'P 1'
#
loop_
_entity.id
_entity.type
_entity.pdbx_description
1 polymer ?
#
loop_
_entity_poly.entity_id
_entity_poly.type
_entity_poly.pdbx_seq_one_letter_code
_entity_poly.pdbx_strand_id
1 'polypeptide(L)'
;MPQSEPPASALSRQSFLRLGACTAGAALAAPAVLAATPADALGPAAPEGREATDDLLHGTSSFPGNDGRAHTVTWDEHSFFVDDQRLLIYSGEIHPWRVPAPAQWRDLLQIVKAAGFTAVSFYFFWGLHQSAPGGDFDFRGIRDLDLLLTMAAEEGLYVIARPGPYVNAEISMGGLPAYLTNRAAPLRSMDPENFADSCAWLSAANEIISRHQVTDGGGSVLMYQVENELFAENPESSAFLRGLADHVRSTGITVPVFHNDYGLGGRFADTEKHHTDFYAYDNYPLGFNAGGPRARIGESEQTYREISPDTPQFITESQGGAFTPWGASFDSHQAYEFTDPAFTRQWGVRNLANGVTAFNYYMVFGGTNWGYTGSPSSGFTSYDYGAAITEDRELTEKLAVQKELGYLQQALPQIASMTPVAPQALREVDGGQLQAYQRASTGDESSATDDGRPRLLAFRLADSNDETDTRFATALVLGDPEEAGAHAPTADDRDAAITYQGDWEQIEDPTASAATLTRTETAGATASWTFTGTAVDVITATGTDHGRARVLVDGQEHGTFTSHVDTAQNKPSQVVSYQVHDLSAGEHTIVVEALGEPAEGAEGTVVALDGFDVPAGGQDGSVEIPEGVVGWARVPQDESTFLHLHGRDALTVVADTVIGDHGLLYSTSALFGPALPRRKGHLQYLIGHDGDPGEIVLRYAAEPEVTAPESVLTTWDEGTGQLRINLVHGDQPVQVEIAGRPLTSAGSGGKSRLVLRAISRTAATTTWFLGGRPVNRSTVTPGGTDAHVVVEGAELARTVAFARADAEIVLGSTDLAEVRLDVPDGIRRVIVNGQSRPVSDGIATHTLSAPAGPTVPDLTFRVAEGAPEAAADFDDSAWTVADSTEGSTTFQGPGRGGVVLDSNHYGYFEGSIWYRAVFTAGESRELVLRGNGGTGQPPQGQQPAFLQAWADGSYLGAAPAVGKDQTFTLPEDVAVPGATTVLSVLVHNLGQNLDWSDNGLSKQNRGLFDAVLPATGEITWRVQGAADIDSRRTLYNTGGLHGERHGWHLPGHDDSAWEEASSLVADAPGVRWYRTSFELSTPDGVDIAWRFALRSPRFEDGRRDACQAVLYVNGWNTGIYIGDIGPQSEFTIPSGFLDHHGPNTLAVWVAAKEAGAGPETIELVPVFARTGSIGTAPPLL
;
A
#
# COMPACT_ATOMS: atom_id res chain seq x y z
N MET A 1 61.58 -18.35 -13.46
CA MET A 1 62.54 -17.37 -13.99
C MET A 1 62.62 -17.58 -15.50
N PRO A 2 62.53 -16.52 -16.33
CA PRO A 2 61.77 -15.26 -16.21
C PRO A 2 60.65 -15.26 -17.30
N GLN A 3 60.08 -14.22 -17.95
CA GLN A 3 59.95 -12.74 -17.84
C GLN A 3 58.80 -12.33 -18.80
N SER A 4 57.94 -11.32 -18.59
CA SER A 4 57.49 -10.60 -17.38
C SER A 4 56.19 -9.83 -17.68
N GLU A 5 55.59 -9.25 -16.64
CA GLU A 5 54.60 -8.17 -16.63
C GLU A 5 55.18 -6.82 -17.15
N PRO A 6 54.53 -5.63 -16.96
CA PRO A 6 53.21 -5.11 -17.40
C PRO A 6 53.44 -3.73 -18.13
N PRO A 7 52.73 -2.59 -17.93
CA PRO A 7 51.36 -2.26 -17.46
C PRO A 7 50.56 -1.28 -18.36
N ALA A 8 49.39 -0.86 -17.86
CA ALA A 8 48.45 0.10 -18.43
C ALA A 8 48.91 1.57 -18.45
N SER A 9 48.19 2.42 -19.19
CA SER A 9 47.97 3.83 -18.82
C SER A 9 46.69 4.43 -19.43
N ALA A 10 45.96 5.19 -18.60
CA ALA A 10 44.74 5.96 -18.83
C ALA A 10 44.50 6.60 -20.22
N LEU A 11 43.21 6.69 -20.59
CA LEU A 11 42.68 7.72 -21.49
C LEU A 11 42.02 8.83 -20.66
N SER A 12 42.30 10.09 -20.99
CA SER A 12 41.64 11.27 -20.39
C SER A 12 41.14 12.23 -21.47
N ARG A 13 40.09 13.00 -21.14
CA ARG A 13 39.43 13.94 -22.05
C ARG A 13 40.39 15.04 -22.52
N GLN A 14 40.35 15.37 -23.83
CA GLN A 14 39.88 16.68 -24.31
C GLN A 14 39.98 16.86 -25.85
N SER A 15 38.95 17.51 -26.41
CA SER A 15 38.99 18.38 -27.61
C SER A 15 39.48 17.82 -28.96
N PHE A 16 38.67 17.97 -30.02
CA PHE A 16 38.81 19.10 -30.95
C PHE A 16 37.61 19.24 -31.90
N LEU A 17 37.57 20.33 -32.68
CA LEU A 17 36.42 20.85 -33.42
C LEU A 17 36.91 21.34 -34.80
N ARG A 18 36.19 21.04 -35.90
CA ARG A 18 35.92 21.91 -37.11
C ARG A 18 35.94 21.24 -38.50
N LEU A 19 34.89 21.59 -39.27
CA LEU A 19 34.80 21.87 -40.73
C LEU A 19 35.25 20.84 -41.79
N GLY A 20 34.30 20.55 -42.69
CA GLY A 20 34.50 20.29 -44.13
C GLY A 20 33.23 20.70 -44.88
N ALA A 21 33.32 21.43 -46.00
CA ALA A 21 32.15 22.08 -46.64
C ALA A 21 32.27 22.20 -48.17
N CYS A 22 31.18 22.68 -48.81
CA CYS A 22 31.01 23.00 -50.25
C CYS A 22 30.84 21.77 -51.18
N THR A 23 29.88 21.74 -52.10
CA THR A 23 29.73 22.68 -53.25
C THR A 23 28.28 23.06 -53.59
N ALA A 24 28.06 24.00 -54.52
CA ALA A 24 26.76 24.64 -54.77
C ALA A 24 26.56 25.09 -56.25
N GLY A 25 25.30 25.43 -56.59
CA GLY A 25 24.91 26.16 -57.81
C GLY A 25 23.57 25.67 -58.41
N ALA A 26 22.72 26.49 -59.04
CA ALA A 26 22.67 27.96 -59.11
C ALA A 26 21.23 28.41 -59.47
N ALA A 27 20.84 29.65 -59.16
CA ALA A 27 19.46 30.14 -59.26
C ALA A 27 19.14 30.91 -60.55
N LEU A 28 17.85 31.13 -60.87
CA LEU A 28 17.39 32.20 -61.77
C LEU A 28 15.90 32.60 -61.58
N ALA A 29 15.69 33.89 -61.28
CA ALA A 29 14.51 34.77 -61.52
C ALA A 29 13.04 34.33 -61.24
N ALA A 30 12.30 35.23 -60.57
CA ALA A 30 10.82 35.26 -60.46
C ALA A 30 10.20 36.22 -61.54
N PRO A 31 8.85 36.38 -61.70
CA PRO A 31 7.98 36.96 -60.64
C PRO A 31 6.48 36.54 -60.58
N ALA A 32 6.00 36.39 -59.33
CA ALA A 32 4.75 36.93 -58.76
C ALA A 32 3.32 36.37 -59.08
N VAL A 33 2.47 36.57 -58.05
CA VAL A 33 0.97 36.68 -58.01
C VAL A 33 0.14 35.43 -57.61
N LEU A 34 -0.31 35.46 -56.33
CA LEU A 34 -1.55 34.92 -55.73
C LEU A 34 -1.99 33.46 -55.99
N ALA A 35 -1.70 32.62 -55.00
CA ALA A 35 -2.73 31.85 -54.29
C ALA A 35 -2.32 31.76 -52.80
N ALA A 36 -3.27 31.79 -51.87
CA ALA A 36 -3.00 31.63 -50.44
C ALA A 36 -3.66 30.35 -49.94
N THR A 37 -2.85 29.37 -49.56
CA THR A 37 -3.27 28.26 -48.68
C THR A 37 -2.99 28.67 -47.23
N PRO A 38 -3.70 28.09 -46.24
CA PRO A 38 -3.23 28.13 -44.85
C PRO A 38 -1.80 27.56 -44.80
N ALA A 39 -0.95 28.15 -43.97
CA ALA A 39 0.33 27.53 -43.66
C ALA A 39 0.10 26.37 -42.69
N ASP A 40 0.84 25.28 -42.85
CA ASP A 40 1.06 24.34 -41.77
C ASP A 40 1.67 25.13 -40.60
N ALA A 41 0.90 25.27 -39.53
CA ALA A 41 1.44 25.75 -38.27
C ALA A 41 2.39 24.66 -37.78
N LEU A 42 3.70 24.90 -37.94
CA LEU A 42 4.75 24.14 -37.25
C LEU A 42 4.31 24.00 -35.80
N GLY A 43 4.15 22.74 -35.34
CA GLY A 43 3.59 22.44 -34.03
C GLY A 43 4.32 23.21 -32.93
N PRO A 44 3.65 23.55 -31.82
CA PRO A 44 4.26 24.30 -30.74
C PRO A 44 5.57 23.62 -30.34
N ALA A 45 6.66 24.39 -30.32
CA ALA A 45 7.89 23.93 -29.70
C ALA A 45 7.57 23.51 -28.25
N ALA A 46 8.27 22.50 -27.74
CA ALA A 46 8.14 22.09 -26.35
C ALA A 46 8.22 23.34 -25.46
N PRO A 47 7.27 23.56 -24.53
CA PRO A 47 7.07 24.86 -23.92
C PRO A 47 8.33 25.32 -23.19
N GLU A 48 8.82 26.52 -23.55
CA GLU A 48 9.82 27.25 -22.78
C GLU A 48 9.14 27.78 -21.50
N GLY A 49 8.81 26.85 -20.60
CA GLY A 49 8.09 27.05 -19.34
C GLY A 49 8.91 26.59 -18.13
N ARG A 50 10.24 26.67 -18.20
CA ARG A 50 11.16 26.19 -17.16
C ARG A 50 11.51 27.25 -16.11
N GLU A 51 11.31 28.54 -16.41
CA GLU A 51 11.76 29.66 -15.57
C GLU A 51 10.82 30.04 -14.40
N ALA A 52 9.78 29.24 -14.10
CA ALA A 52 8.78 29.57 -13.06
C ALA A 52 8.59 28.54 -11.94
N THR A 53 9.12 27.32 -12.09
CA THR A 53 8.95 26.21 -11.12
C THR A 53 10.26 25.60 -10.62
N ASP A 54 11.37 25.76 -11.34
CA ASP A 54 12.71 25.31 -10.89
C ASP A 54 13.07 25.92 -9.51
N ASP A 55 12.77 27.21 -9.28
CA ASP A 55 13.11 27.96 -8.05
C ASP A 55 12.39 27.48 -6.76
N LEU A 56 11.37 26.62 -6.84
CA LEU A 56 10.59 26.15 -5.67
C LEU A 56 10.69 24.64 -5.39
N LEU A 57 11.26 23.84 -6.29
CA LEU A 57 11.11 22.37 -6.27
C LEU A 57 12.42 21.57 -6.26
N HIS A 58 13.58 22.20 -6.09
CA HIS A 58 14.86 21.50 -6.06
C HIS A 58 15.13 20.77 -4.73
N GLY A 59 15.42 19.47 -4.81
CA GLY A 59 15.81 18.62 -3.68
C GLY A 59 17.06 17.79 -3.94
N THR A 60 17.99 17.77 -2.99
CA THR A 60 18.93 16.66 -2.80
C THR A 60 19.25 16.52 -1.30
N SER A 61 18.42 15.78 -0.58
CA SER A 61 18.84 15.12 0.66
C SER A 61 19.93 14.13 0.27
N SER A 62 21.18 14.27 0.73
CA SER A 62 22.28 13.39 0.25
C SER A 62 22.18 12.02 0.91
N PHE A 63 22.05 10.96 0.11
CA PHE A 63 22.06 9.57 0.57
C PHE A 63 22.74 8.65 -0.46
N PRO A 64 23.13 7.41 -0.10
CA PRO A 64 23.68 6.45 -1.06
C PRO A 64 22.73 6.24 -2.25
N GLY A 65 23.18 6.65 -3.44
CA GLY A 65 22.40 6.66 -4.67
C GLY A 65 22.42 8.02 -5.37
N ASN A 66 22.08 9.10 -4.67
CA ASN A 66 21.96 10.44 -5.27
C ASN A 66 23.20 11.34 -5.10
N ASP A 67 24.28 10.84 -4.49
CA ASP A 67 25.52 11.60 -4.30
C ASP A 67 26.42 11.65 -5.57
N GLY A 68 26.12 10.79 -6.57
CA GLY A 68 26.84 10.67 -7.84
C GLY A 68 28.00 9.66 -7.83
N ARG A 69 27.93 8.63 -6.99
CA ARG A 69 28.90 7.52 -6.91
C ARG A 69 28.20 6.16 -7.00
N ALA A 70 28.91 5.18 -7.54
CA ALA A 70 28.49 3.78 -7.50
C ALA A 70 28.56 3.24 -6.06
N HIS A 71 27.44 2.70 -5.57
CA HIS A 71 27.32 2.04 -4.26
C HIS A 71 27.19 0.52 -4.39
N THR A 72 27.33 -0.20 -3.29
CA THR A 72 27.12 -1.66 -3.23
C THR A 72 25.84 -1.97 -2.44
N VAL A 73 24.95 -2.79 -2.99
CA VAL A 73 23.75 -3.30 -2.30
C VAL A 73 23.96 -4.78 -1.98
N THR A 74 23.81 -5.14 -0.71
CA THR A 74 23.97 -6.50 -0.17
C THR A 74 22.92 -6.77 0.91
N TRP A 75 22.94 -7.94 1.52
CA TRP A 75 22.06 -8.33 2.62
C TRP A 75 22.73 -9.40 3.49
N ASP A 76 22.17 -9.61 4.67
CA ASP A 76 22.38 -10.79 5.52
C ASP A 76 21.00 -11.38 5.93
N GLU A 77 20.95 -12.26 6.92
CA GLU A 77 19.69 -12.80 7.43
C GLU A 77 18.77 -11.73 8.06
N HIS A 78 19.30 -10.58 8.46
CA HIS A 78 18.56 -9.55 9.20
C HIS A 78 18.09 -8.40 8.31
N SER A 79 18.94 -7.80 7.49
CA SER A 79 18.58 -6.62 6.68
C SER A 79 19.41 -6.45 5.41
N PHE A 80 18.90 -5.60 4.51
CA PHE A 80 19.66 -5.10 3.38
C PHE A 80 20.71 -4.09 3.85
N PHE A 81 21.75 -3.89 3.04
CA PHE A 81 22.79 -2.88 3.25
C PHE A 81 22.96 -2.01 1.99
N VAL A 82 23.40 -0.78 2.19
CA VAL A 82 24.05 0.03 1.14
C VAL A 82 25.37 0.55 1.68
N ASP A 83 26.49 0.25 1.01
CA ASP A 83 27.87 0.57 1.45
C ASP A 83 28.13 0.17 2.92
N ASP A 84 27.90 -1.10 3.25
CA ASP A 84 28.04 -1.70 4.58
C ASP A 84 27.15 -1.05 5.69
N GLN A 85 26.24 -0.13 5.35
CA GLN A 85 25.25 0.43 6.27
C GLN A 85 23.93 -0.33 6.17
N ARG A 86 23.43 -0.88 7.29
CA ARG A 86 22.12 -1.54 7.35
C ARG A 86 20.99 -0.58 6.96
N LEU A 87 20.01 -1.09 6.21
CA LEU A 87 18.87 -0.35 5.69
C LEU A 87 17.56 -1.07 6.04
N LEU A 88 16.71 -0.39 6.81
CA LEU A 88 15.29 -0.73 6.94
C LEU A 88 14.54 -0.19 5.71
N ILE A 89 13.88 -1.07 4.96
CA ILE A 89 13.12 -0.71 3.77
C ILE A 89 11.66 -0.56 4.17
N TYR A 90 11.28 0.66 4.54
CA TYR A 90 9.92 1.05 4.88
C TYR A 90 9.32 1.78 3.67
N SER A 91 8.49 1.05 2.92
CA SER A 91 8.00 1.43 1.59
C SER A 91 6.48 1.53 1.51
N GLY A 92 5.98 2.25 0.51
CA GLY A 92 4.58 2.26 0.12
C GLY A 92 4.43 2.28 -1.41
N GLU A 93 3.42 1.60 -1.91
CA GLU A 93 3.11 1.52 -3.34
C GLU A 93 2.35 2.75 -3.81
N ILE A 94 2.76 3.31 -4.95
CA ILE A 94 2.10 4.42 -5.64
C ILE A 94 2.07 4.09 -7.14
N HIS A 95 0.91 4.18 -7.80
CA HIS A 95 0.82 3.91 -9.24
C HIS A 95 0.82 5.23 -10.03
N PRO A 96 1.91 5.59 -10.74
CA PRO A 96 2.07 6.92 -11.33
C PRO A 96 1.00 7.23 -12.38
N TRP A 97 0.52 6.22 -13.13
CA TRP A 97 -0.54 6.42 -14.11
C TRP A 97 -1.93 6.68 -13.47
N ARG A 98 -2.16 6.21 -12.23
CA ARG A 98 -3.36 6.52 -11.44
C ARG A 98 -3.34 7.95 -10.87
N VAL A 99 -2.21 8.64 -11.01
CA VAL A 99 -2.03 10.07 -10.73
C VAL A 99 -1.63 10.79 -12.02
N PRO A 100 -2.57 11.09 -12.94
CA PRO A 100 -2.27 11.75 -14.21
C PRO A 100 -1.97 13.26 -14.04
N ALA A 101 -0.92 13.57 -13.26
CA ALA A 101 -0.39 14.90 -13.01
C ALA A 101 1.02 14.79 -12.39
N PRO A 102 2.11 14.98 -13.16
CA PRO A 102 3.48 14.80 -12.64
C PRO A 102 3.84 15.66 -11.42
N ALA A 103 3.22 16.83 -11.26
CA ALA A 103 3.36 17.64 -10.04
C ALA A 103 2.86 16.90 -8.78
N GLN A 104 1.80 16.09 -8.91
CA GLN A 104 1.21 15.32 -7.81
C GLN A 104 2.00 14.03 -7.48
N TRP A 105 2.88 13.56 -8.37
CA TRP A 105 3.86 12.53 -7.99
C TRP A 105 4.79 13.08 -6.89
N ARG A 106 5.29 14.31 -7.06
CA ARG A 106 6.12 14.99 -6.05
C ARG A 106 5.35 15.31 -4.77
N ASP A 107 4.07 15.67 -4.86
CA ASP A 107 3.17 15.84 -3.72
C ASP A 107 3.15 14.61 -2.81
N LEU A 108 2.86 13.44 -3.38
CA LEU A 108 2.82 12.16 -2.67
C LEU A 108 4.20 11.72 -2.16
N LEU A 109 5.27 11.88 -2.97
CA LEU A 109 6.64 11.57 -2.56
C LEU A 109 7.07 12.39 -1.32
N GLN A 110 6.70 13.67 -1.26
CA GLN A 110 6.97 14.50 -0.09
C GLN A 110 6.13 14.08 1.13
N ILE A 111 4.86 13.69 0.94
CA ILE A 111 4.00 13.19 2.03
C ILE A 111 4.58 11.90 2.64
N VAL A 112 4.90 10.89 1.84
CA VAL A 112 5.44 9.62 2.37
C VAL A 112 6.85 9.82 2.95
N LYS A 113 7.68 10.68 2.36
CA LYS A 113 9.00 10.99 2.94
C LYS A 113 8.87 11.69 4.30
N ALA A 114 7.96 12.65 4.43
CA ALA A 114 7.66 13.30 5.70
C ALA A 114 7.07 12.33 6.73
N ALA A 115 6.26 11.36 6.30
CA ALA A 115 5.76 10.25 7.13
C ALA A 115 6.83 9.21 7.50
N GLY A 116 8.10 9.41 7.12
CA GLY A 116 9.24 8.63 7.58
C GLY A 116 9.61 7.43 6.71
N PHE A 117 9.01 7.29 5.54
CA PHE A 117 9.33 6.23 4.58
C PHE A 117 10.78 6.37 4.05
N THR A 118 11.45 5.23 3.87
CA THR A 118 12.80 5.16 3.30
C THR A 118 12.79 4.84 1.81
N ALA A 119 11.74 4.17 1.34
CA ALA A 119 11.55 3.78 -0.05
C ALA A 119 10.11 4.05 -0.54
N VAL A 120 9.92 3.92 -1.85
CA VAL A 120 8.62 3.77 -2.52
C VAL A 120 8.70 2.65 -3.56
N SER A 121 7.56 2.09 -3.91
CA SER A 121 7.45 1.04 -4.92
C SER A 121 6.54 1.46 -6.06
N PHE A 122 6.96 1.15 -7.28
CA PHE A 122 6.29 1.56 -8.52
C PHE A 122 6.13 0.38 -9.48
N TYR A 123 4.89 -0.03 -9.74
CA TYR A 123 4.53 -0.70 -10.99
C TYR A 123 4.65 0.23 -12.21
N PHE A 124 4.77 -0.37 -13.40
CA PHE A 124 4.76 0.33 -14.69
C PHE A 124 3.80 -0.35 -15.69
N PHE A 125 2.88 0.41 -16.29
CA PHE A 125 1.79 -0.12 -17.12
C PHE A 125 2.20 -0.19 -18.61
N TRP A 126 2.81 -1.30 -19.05
CA TRP A 126 3.24 -1.52 -20.45
C TRP A 126 2.16 -1.16 -21.48
N GLY A 127 0.92 -1.61 -21.30
CA GLY A 127 -0.20 -1.29 -22.22
C GLY A 127 -0.48 0.20 -22.39
N LEU A 128 -0.18 1.04 -21.38
CA LEU A 128 -0.24 2.50 -21.49
C LEU A 128 0.93 3.06 -22.30
N HIS A 129 2.11 2.45 -22.24
CA HIS A 129 3.30 2.87 -22.99
C HIS A 129 3.29 2.43 -24.46
N GLN A 130 2.66 1.28 -24.79
CA GLN A 130 2.62 0.73 -26.15
C GLN A 130 1.19 0.29 -26.52
N SER A 131 0.51 1.08 -27.33
CA SER A 131 -0.91 0.87 -27.70
C SER A 131 -1.15 -0.04 -28.91
N ALA A 132 -0.11 -0.39 -29.67
CA ALA A 132 -0.21 -1.19 -30.90
C ALA A 132 0.99 -2.15 -31.07
N PRO A 133 0.81 -3.34 -31.69
CA PRO A 133 1.88 -4.31 -31.88
C PRO A 133 3.07 -3.72 -32.63
N GLY A 134 4.25 -3.76 -32.01
CA GLY A 134 5.50 -3.24 -32.61
C GLY A 134 5.54 -1.72 -32.80
N GLY A 135 4.64 -0.95 -32.18
CA GLY A 135 4.73 0.51 -32.13
C GLY A 135 5.82 0.99 -31.16
N ASP A 136 6.25 2.24 -31.31
CA ASP A 136 7.22 2.88 -30.40
C ASP A 136 6.66 3.00 -28.97
N PHE A 137 7.52 2.87 -27.96
CA PHE A 137 7.17 3.10 -26.56
C PHE A 137 7.11 4.61 -26.24
N ASP A 138 6.03 5.05 -25.61
CA ASP A 138 5.83 6.45 -25.24
C ASP A 138 6.09 6.69 -23.74
N PHE A 139 7.09 7.52 -23.46
CA PHE A 139 7.51 7.91 -22.10
C PHE A 139 7.35 9.42 -21.86
N ARG A 140 6.28 10.04 -22.36
CA ARG A 140 6.03 11.49 -22.24
C ARG A 140 4.87 11.81 -21.30
N GLY A 141 4.92 12.96 -20.63
CA GLY A 141 3.83 13.48 -19.80
C GLY A 141 3.52 12.55 -18.62
N ILE A 142 2.29 12.04 -18.52
CA ILE A 142 1.89 11.08 -17.48
C ILE A 142 2.57 9.69 -17.60
N ARG A 143 3.39 9.49 -18.64
CA ARG A 143 4.18 8.28 -18.89
C ARG A 143 5.68 8.50 -18.68
N ASP A 144 6.10 9.66 -18.17
CA ASP A 144 7.51 10.02 -18.02
C ASP A 144 8.16 9.36 -16.80
N LEU A 145 8.77 8.20 -17.04
CA LEU A 145 9.43 7.40 -16.01
C LEU A 145 10.79 7.99 -15.59
N ASP A 146 11.46 8.72 -16.49
CA ASP A 146 12.75 9.36 -16.19
C ASP A 146 12.54 10.52 -15.19
N LEU A 147 11.47 11.29 -15.40
CA LEU A 147 11.03 12.33 -14.46
C LEU A 147 10.59 11.73 -13.12
N LEU A 148 9.81 10.65 -13.11
CA LEU A 148 9.34 9.99 -11.88
C LEU A 148 10.51 9.49 -11.00
N LEU A 149 11.47 8.79 -11.60
CA LEU A 149 12.65 8.28 -10.89
C LEU A 149 13.57 9.41 -10.44
N THR A 150 13.71 10.47 -11.25
CA THR A 150 14.40 11.71 -10.83
C THR A 150 13.75 12.32 -9.59
N MET A 151 12.41 12.43 -9.55
CA MET A 151 11.69 12.98 -8.39
C MET A 151 11.93 12.16 -7.11
N ALA A 152 11.90 10.83 -7.18
CA ALA A 152 12.18 9.99 -6.02
C ALA A 152 13.61 10.19 -5.48
N ALA A 153 14.59 10.28 -6.38
CA ALA A 153 15.99 10.53 -6.02
C ALA A 153 16.24 11.96 -5.47
N GLU A 154 15.50 12.98 -5.93
CA GLU A 154 15.57 14.34 -5.41
C GLU A 154 14.92 14.49 -4.03
N GLU A 155 13.76 13.84 -3.81
CA GLU A 155 13.04 13.94 -2.53
C GLU A 155 13.70 13.10 -1.42
N GLY A 156 14.46 12.05 -1.78
CA GLY A 156 15.25 11.24 -0.85
C GLY A 156 14.65 9.88 -0.53
N LEU A 157 14.05 9.22 -1.53
CA LEU A 157 13.42 7.91 -1.41
C LEU A 157 14.12 6.91 -2.33
N TYR A 158 14.47 5.74 -1.79
CA TYR A 158 14.84 4.58 -2.61
C TYR A 158 13.62 4.12 -3.45
N VAL A 159 13.86 3.51 -4.60
CA VAL A 159 12.81 2.96 -5.47
C VAL A 159 12.93 1.45 -5.59
N ILE A 160 11.83 0.75 -5.36
CA ILE A 160 11.59 -0.63 -5.76
C ILE A 160 10.92 -0.57 -7.13
N ALA A 161 11.65 -0.91 -8.19
CA ALA A 161 11.15 -0.81 -9.56
C ALA A 161 10.46 -2.12 -10.00
N ARG A 162 9.17 -2.06 -10.38
CA ARG A 162 8.37 -3.26 -10.70
C ARG A 162 7.79 -3.21 -12.13
N PRO A 163 8.60 -3.28 -13.20
CA PRO A 163 8.12 -3.14 -14.58
C PRO A 163 7.46 -4.39 -15.18
N GLY A 164 7.25 -5.46 -14.41
CA GLY A 164 6.53 -6.65 -14.86
C GLY A 164 7.38 -7.60 -15.72
N PRO A 165 6.89 -8.10 -16.88
CA PRO A 165 5.96 -7.43 -17.80
C PRO A 165 4.48 -7.48 -17.40
N TYR A 166 4.06 -8.54 -16.70
CA TYR A 166 2.77 -8.61 -16.02
C TYR A 166 2.89 -7.96 -14.64
N VAL A 167 1.90 -7.17 -14.21
CA VAL A 167 1.90 -6.43 -12.93
C VAL A 167 0.59 -6.57 -12.14
N ASN A 168 -0.40 -7.30 -12.65
CA ASN A 168 -1.73 -7.46 -12.05
C ASN A 168 -2.46 -6.13 -11.75
N ALA A 169 -2.23 -5.54 -10.57
CA ALA A 169 -2.64 -4.19 -10.15
C ALA A 169 -4.11 -3.78 -10.39
N GLU A 170 -5.05 -4.72 -10.54
CA GLU A 170 -6.47 -4.49 -10.89
C GLU A 170 -6.70 -3.65 -12.17
N ILE A 171 -5.74 -3.64 -13.10
CA ILE A 171 -5.83 -2.91 -14.38
C ILE A 171 -6.14 -3.83 -15.57
N SER A 172 -6.65 -3.25 -16.67
CA SER A 172 -6.96 -3.96 -17.92
C SER A 172 -5.75 -4.78 -18.38
N MET A 173 -5.97 -6.05 -18.72
CA MET A 173 -4.93 -7.05 -19.06
C MET A 173 -3.84 -7.29 -17.98
N GLY A 174 -4.03 -6.80 -16.74
CA GLY A 174 -3.00 -6.85 -15.70
C GLY A 174 -1.70 -6.11 -16.05
N GLY A 175 -1.83 -5.06 -16.88
CA GLY A 175 -0.73 -4.19 -17.31
C GLY A 175 -0.14 -4.52 -18.68
N LEU A 176 -0.42 -5.72 -19.21
CA LEU A 176 -0.05 -6.07 -20.58
C LEU A 176 -0.84 -5.23 -21.61
N PRO A 177 -0.32 -4.99 -22.82
CA PRO A 177 -1.08 -4.31 -23.87
C PRO A 177 -2.34 -5.06 -24.27
N ALA A 178 -3.45 -4.32 -24.44
CA ALA A 178 -4.76 -4.88 -24.75
C ALA A 178 -4.78 -5.72 -26.06
N TYR A 179 -3.89 -5.43 -27.00
CA TYR A 179 -3.74 -6.22 -28.24
C TYR A 179 -3.19 -7.64 -28.04
N LEU A 180 -2.56 -7.94 -26.89
CA LEU A 180 -2.06 -9.29 -26.59
C LEU A 180 -3.20 -10.29 -26.31
N THR A 181 -4.43 -9.82 -26.12
CA THR A 181 -5.65 -10.67 -26.12
C THR A 181 -5.76 -11.57 -27.35
N ASN A 182 -5.20 -11.14 -28.49
CA ASN A 182 -5.23 -11.86 -29.76
C ASN A 182 -4.11 -12.91 -29.91
N ARG A 183 -3.19 -13.05 -28.94
CA ARG A 183 -2.11 -14.05 -28.97
C ARG A 183 -2.67 -15.44 -28.63
N ALA A 184 -2.38 -16.45 -29.45
CA ALA A 184 -2.82 -17.82 -29.19
C ALA A 184 -2.11 -18.45 -27.97
N ALA A 185 -0.78 -18.39 -27.92
CA ALA A 185 0.02 -18.98 -26.83
C ALA A 185 -0.12 -18.23 -25.49
N PRO A 186 0.01 -18.91 -24.32
CA PRO A 186 -0.03 -18.28 -22.99
C PRO A 186 0.90 -17.06 -22.89
N LEU A 187 0.44 -15.96 -22.28
CA LEU A 187 1.15 -14.67 -22.37
C LEU A 187 2.42 -14.67 -21.52
N ARG A 188 2.32 -15.24 -20.31
CA ARG A 188 3.39 -15.33 -19.33
C ARG A 188 4.26 -16.58 -19.58
N SER A 189 4.77 -16.73 -20.80
CA SER A 189 5.47 -17.96 -21.24
C SER A 189 6.60 -17.74 -22.25
N MET A 190 7.41 -18.80 -22.44
CA MET A 190 8.52 -18.87 -23.41
C MET A 190 8.07 -19.06 -24.87
N ASP A 191 6.85 -18.65 -25.25
CA ASP A 191 6.48 -18.54 -26.66
C ASP A 191 7.36 -17.50 -27.36
N PRO A 192 7.92 -17.78 -28.56
CA PRO A 192 8.89 -16.88 -29.20
C PRO A 192 8.38 -15.47 -29.52
N GLU A 193 7.07 -15.25 -29.64
CA GLU A 193 6.51 -13.92 -29.88
C GLU A 193 6.18 -13.21 -28.57
N ASN A 194 5.48 -13.88 -27.65
CA ASN A 194 5.13 -13.29 -26.34
C ASN A 194 6.37 -12.96 -25.49
N PHE A 195 7.40 -13.82 -25.53
CA PHE A 195 8.68 -13.57 -24.85
C PHE A 195 9.47 -12.44 -25.52
N ALA A 196 9.41 -12.31 -26.85
CA ALA A 196 10.07 -11.21 -27.57
C ALA A 196 9.41 -9.86 -27.29
N ASP A 197 8.08 -9.79 -27.30
CA ASP A 197 7.32 -8.59 -26.90
C ASP A 197 7.64 -8.20 -25.44
N SER A 198 7.66 -9.19 -24.54
CA SER A 198 8.03 -9.01 -23.12
C SER A 198 9.45 -8.44 -22.95
N CYS A 199 10.44 -8.99 -23.65
CA CYS A 199 11.80 -8.48 -23.65
C CYS A 199 11.89 -7.07 -24.27
N ALA A 200 11.12 -6.76 -25.32
CA ALA A 200 11.13 -5.43 -25.93
C ALA A 200 10.65 -4.35 -24.95
N TRP A 201 9.60 -4.62 -24.19
CA TRP A 201 9.12 -3.74 -23.11
C TRP A 201 10.17 -3.57 -22.00
N LEU A 202 10.70 -4.66 -21.45
CA LEU A 202 11.71 -4.58 -20.40
C LEU A 202 12.97 -3.88 -20.89
N SER A 203 13.40 -4.07 -22.14
CA SER A 203 14.51 -3.30 -22.74
C SER A 203 14.24 -1.80 -22.73
N ALA A 204 13.04 -1.38 -23.11
CA ALA A 204 12.67 0.03 -23.18
C ALA A 204 12.55 0.68 -21.79
N ALA A 205 11.96 -0.03 -20.83
CA ALA A 205 11.92 0.41 -19.43
C ALA A 205 13.34 0.46 -18.82
N ASN A 206 14.19 -0.52 -19.12
CA ASN A 206 15.53 -0.62 -18.55
C ASN A 206 16.54 0.35 -19.17
N GLU A 207 16.34 0.83 -20.40
CA GLU A 207 17.09 1.97 -20.92
C GLU A 207 16.92 3.21 -20.01
N ILE A 208 15.75 3.37 -19.37
CA ILE A 208 15.49 4.40 -18.36
C ILE A 208 16.00 3.95 -16.99
N ILE A 209 15.47 2.86 -16.44
CA ILE A 209 15.73 2.40 -15.05
C ILE A 209 17.23 2.23 -14.78
N SER A 210 18.00 1.74 -15.76
CA SER A 210 19.45 1.55 -15.58
C SER A 210 20.22 2.84 -15.27
N ARG A 211 19.71 4.01 -15.67
CA ARG A 211 20.30 5.35 -15.40
C ARG A 211 19.99 5.89 -14.00
N HIS A 212 19.12 5.23 -13.25
CA HIS A 212 18.62 5.68 -11.95
C HIS A 212 19.01 4.73 -10.82
N GLN A 213 20.01 3.87 -11.02
CA GLN A 213 20.43 2.87 -10.03
C GLN A 213 21.31 3.47 -8.94
N VAL A 214 21.23 2.90 -7.73
CA VAL A 214 22.21 3.20 -6.67
C VAL A 214 23.60 2.60 -6.99
N THR A 215 23.63 1.52 -7.78
CA THR A 215 24.85 0.73 -8.07
C THR A 215 25.81 1.35 -9.08
N ASP A 216 25.36 2.36 -9.86
CA ASP A 216 26.24 3.16 -10.73
C ASP A 216 26.32 4.64 -10.30
N GLY A 217 25.49 5.06 -9.34
CA GLY A 217 25.37 6.44 -8.88
C GLY A 217 24.47 7.31 -9.75
N GLY A 218 23.61 6.68 -10.56
CA GLY A 218 22.64 7.36 -11.41
C GLY A 218 21.42 7.88 -10.66
N GLY A 219 20.96 7.17 -9.62
CA GLY A 219 19.75 7.56 -8.88
C GLY A 219 19.43 6.67 -7.68
N SER A 220 18.13 6.50 -7.38
CA SER A 220 17.66 5.86 -6.15
C SER A 220 17.01 4.49 -6.31
N VAL A 221 16.95 3.91 -7.52
CA VAL A 221 16.51 2.52 -7.73
C VAL A 221 17.45 1.60 -6.97
N LEU A 222 16.89 0.94 -5.95
CA LEU A 222 17.60 0.10 -4.98
C LEU A 222 17.54 -1.39 -5.35
N MET A 223 16.43 -1.81 -5.95
CA MET A 223 16.12 -3.20 -6.31
C MET A 223 15.01 -3.27 -7.36
N TYR A 224 14.86 -4.43 -7.97
CA TYR A 224 14.04 -4.65 -9.17
C TYR A 224 13.17 -5.91 -9.04
N GLN A 225 11.85 -5.79 -9.18
CA GLN A 225 10.96 -6.94 -9.32
C GLN A 225 10.85 -7.35 -10.80
N VAL A 226 11.14 -8.61 -11.11
CA VAL A 226 10.88 -9.22 -12.42
C VAL A 226 9.65 -10.11 -12.35
N GLU A 227 8.73 -9.95 -13.30
CA GLU A 227 7.38 -10.55 -13.28
C GLU A 227 6.55 -10.12 -12.03
N ASN A 228 5.38 -10.71 -11.83
CA ASN A 228 4.54 -10.48 -10.67
C ASN A 228 3.63 -11.67 -10.34
N GLU A 229 3.72 -12.25 -9.15
CA GLU A 229 2.81 -13.33 -8.69
C GLU A 229 2.65 -14.47 -9.71
N LEU A 230 3.71 -15.24 -9.95
CA LEU A 230 3.60 -16.46 -10.77
C LEU A 230 2.88 -17.53 -9.94
N PHE A 231 1.62 -17.82 -10.28
CA PHE A 231 0.71 -18.65 -9.47
C PHE A 231 1.24 -20.07 -9.15
N ALA A 232 2.07 -20.65 -10.02
CA ALA A 232 2.63 -21.99 -9.82
C ALA A 232 4.05 -22.13 -10.38
N GLU A 233 4.96 -22.69 -9.58
CA GLU A 233 6.29 -23.08 -10.04
C GLU A 233 6.24 -24.45 -10.73
N ASN A 234 6.54 -24.44 -12.03
CA ASN A 234 6.62 -25.62 -12.90
C ASN A 234 7.76 -25.40 -13.92
N PRO A 235 8.15 -26.39 -14.75
CA PRO A 235 9.26 -26.23 -15.70
C PRO A 235 9.09 -25.04 -16.67
N GLU A 236 7.86 -24.78 -17.12
CA GLU A 236 7.52 -23.73 -18.06
C GLU A 236 7.59 -22.32 -17.43
N SER A 237 6.99 -22.13 -16.25
CA SER A 237 7.07 -20.85 -15.50
C SER A 237 8.46 -20.59 -14.94
N SER A 238 9.19 -21.64 -14.52
CA SER A 238 10.61 -21.55 -14.15
C SER A 238 11.43 -21.02 -15.33
N ALA A 239 11.24 -21.58 -16.53
CA ALA A 239 11.96 -21.16 -17.73
C ALA A 239 11.62 -19.72 -18.14
N PHE A 240 10.36 -19.31 -17.98
CA PHE A 240 9.91 -17.94 -18.26
C PHE A 240 10.53 -16.91 -17.31
N LEU A 241 10.38 -17.10 -15.98
CA LEU A 241 10.97 -16.22 -14.97
C LEU A 241 12.49 -16.11 -15.14
N ARG A 242 13.15 -17.27 -15.29
CA ARG A 242 14.59 -17.38 -15.54
C ARG A 242 15.01 -16.64 -16.80
N GLY A 243 14.25 -16.74 -17.89
CA GLY A 243 14.51 -16.05 -19.15
C GLY A 243 14.37 -14.54 -19.04
N LEU A 244 13.34 -14.06 -18.33
CA LEU A 244 13.18 -12.63 -18.04
C LEU A 244 14.32 -12.10 -17.16
N ALA A 245 14.71 -12.81 -16.11
CA ALA A 245 15.83 -12.42 -15.24
C ALA A 245 17.17 -12.31 -16.00
N ASP A 246 17.46 -13.25 -16.92
CA ASP A 246 18.63 -13.16 -17.82
C ASP A 246 18.57 -11.89 -18.68
N HIS A 247 17.39 -11.60 -19.24
CA HIS A 247 17.19 -10.44 -20.09
C HIS A 247 17.37 -9.12 -19.32
N VAL A 248 16.73 -9.00 -18.15
CA VAL A 248 16.83 -7.85 -17.23
C VAL A 248 18.29 -7.53 -16.92
N ARG A 249 19.08 -8.52 -16.46
CA ARG A 249 20.50 -8.32 -16.17
C ARG A 249 21.31 -8.00 -17.44
N SER A 250 20.96 -8.58 -18.59
CA SER A 250 21.61 -8.26 -19.88
C SER A 250 21.38 -6.82 -20.34
N THR A 251 20.29 -6.18 -19.91
CA THR A 251 19.94 -4.79 -20.23
C THR A 251 20.58 -3.73 -19.31
N GLY A 252 21.50 -4.14 -18.41
CA GLY A 252 22.26 -3.21 -17.56
C GLY A 252 21.66 -2.98 -16.16
N ILE A 253 20.68 -3.78 -15.76
CA ILE A 253 20.23 -3.82 -14.37
C ILE A 253 21.27 -4.57 -13.52
N THR A 254 21.76 -3.88 -12.50
CA THR A 254 22.87 -4.29 -11.61
C THR A 254 22.52 -4.20 -10.13
N VAL A 255 21.39 -3.57 -9.79
CA VAL A 255 20.73 -3.73 -8.49
C VAL A 255 20.20 -5.16 -8.30
N PRO A 256 19.91 -5.59 -7.05
CA PRO A 256 19.30 -6.89 -6.79
C PRO A 256 17.96 -7.09 -7.49
N VAL A 257 17.76 -8.28 -8.06
CA VAL A 257 16.59 -8.70 -8.84
C VAL A 257 15.83 -9.78 -8.09
N PHE A 258 14.53 -9.61 -7.89
CA PHE A 258 13.69 -10.57 -7.16
C PHE A 258 12.34 -10.82 -7.87
N HIS A 259 11.60 -11.81 -7.39
CA HIS A 259 10.22 -12.11 -7.75
C HIS A 259 9.39 -12.19 -6.45
N ASN A 260 8.12 -11.79 -6.51
CA ASN A 260 7.18 -11.90 -5.39
C ASN A 260 6.30 -13.14 -5.54
N ASP A 261 6.40 -14.04 -4.56
CA ASP A 261 5.44 -15.12 -4.38
C ASP A 261 4.13 -14.55 -3.81
N TYR A 262 2.96 -14.96 -4.35
CA TYR A 262 1.64 -14.37 -4.03
C TYR A 262 1.14 -14.59 -2.58
N GLY A 263 1.98 -15.23 -1.77
CA GLY A 263 1.80 -15.59 -0.38
C GLY A 263 3.06 -16.31 0.11
N LEU A 264 3.26 -16.41 1.42
CA LEU A 264 4.40 -17.13 1.99
C LEU A 264 4.31 -18.64 1.73
N GLY A 265 4.78 -19.10 0.56
CA GLY A 265 4.70 -20.51 0.14
C GLY A 265 5.97 -21.07 -0.52
N GLY A 266 7.05 -20.29 -0.60
CA GLY A 266 8.36 -20.73 -1.08
C GLY A 266 8.45 -21.01 -2.59
N ARG A 267 7.49 -20.53 -3.39
CA ARG A 267 7.55 -20.67 -4.86
C ARG A 267 8.68 -19.78 -5.36
N PHE A 268 9.49 -20.30 -6.27
CA PHE A 268 10.64 -19.60 -6.85
C PHE A 268 11.74 -19.20 -5.85
N ALA A 269 11.76 -19.80 -4.64
CA ALA A 269 12.80 -19.57 -3.63
C ALA A 269 14.18 -20.13 -4.00
N ASP A 270 14.27 -21.01 -5.01
CA ASP A 270 15.53 -21.46 -5.62
C ASP A 270 16.11 -20.35 -6.52
N THR A 271 16.78 -19.38 -5.89
CA THR A 271 17.27 -18.17 -6.57
C THR A 271 18.33 -18.46 -7.63
N GLU A 272 19.19 -19.47 -7.43
CA GLU A 272 20.16 -19.90 -8.46
C GLU A 272 19.44 -20.46 -9.70
N LYS A 273 18.39 -21.28 -9.52
CA LYS A 273 17.58 -21.81 -10.63
C LYS A 273 16.87 -20.72 -11.44
N HIS A 274 16.50 -19.60 -10.82
CA HIS A 274 15.74 -18.51 -11.45
C HIS A 274 16.57 -17.27 -11.81
N HIS A 275 17.84 -17.19 -11.36
CA HIS A 275 18.71 -16.01 -11.45
C HIS A 275 18.13 -14.73 -10.81
N THR A 276 17.25 -14.89 -9.81
CA THR A 276 16.96 -13.86 -8.81
C THR A 276 18.07 -13.83 -7.75
N ASP A 277 18.03 -12.87 -6.82
CA ASP A 277 19.05 -12.66 -5.79
C ASP A 277 18.59 -13.10 -4.39
N PHE A 278 17.30 -12.95 -4.06
CA PHE A 278 16.68 -13.36 -2.79
C PHE A 278 15.20 -13.75 -3.00
N TYR A 279 14.60 -14.44 -2.00
CA TYR A 279 13.16 -14.75 -1.98
C TYR A 279 12.35 -13.66 -1.24
N ALA A 280 11.25 -13.22 -1.86
CA ALA A 280 10.31 -12.25 -1.32
C ALA A 280 8.86 -12.67 -1.64
N TYR A 281 7.89 -12.15 -0.90
CA TYR A 281 6.50 -12.62 -0.96
C TYR A 281 5.49 -11.57 -0.50
N ASP A 282 4.24 -11.74 -0.89
CA ASP A 282 3.14 -10.83 -0.56
C ASP A 282 2.31 -11.35 0.63
N ASN A 283 1.66 -10.45 1.37
CA ASN A 283 0.82 -10.86 2.50
C ASN A 283 -0.38 -9.93 2.73
N TYR A 284 -1.57 -10.50 2.52
CA TYR A 284 -2.87 -9.89 2.70
C TYR A 284 -3.66 -10.62 3.80
N PRO A 285 -3.28 -10.47 5.08
CA PRO A 285 -3.73 -11.34 6.17
C PRO A 285 -5.24 -11.27 6.45
N LEU A 286 -5.94 -10.19 6.06
CA LEU A 286 -7.40 -10.11 6.20
C LEU A 286 -8.17 -10.60 4.97
N GLY A 287 -7.51 -10.73 3.82
CA GLY A 287 -8.15 -10.84 2.51
C GLY A 287 -8.83 -9.53 2.06
N PHE A 288 -9.71 -9.63 1.05
CA PHE A 288 -10.24 -8.47 0.31
C PHE A 288 -11.78 -8.31 0.35
N ASN A 289 -12.48 -9.07 1.20
CA ASN A 289 -13.94 -8.97 1.32
C ASN A 289 -14.33 -8.07 2.49
N ALA A 290 -14.23 -6.75 2.32
CA ALA A 290 -14.48 -5.79 3.40
C ALA A 290 -15.94 -5.75 3.88
N GLY A 291 -16.88 -6.33 3.12
CA GLY A 291 -18.26 -6.61 3.55
C GLY A 291 -18.43 -7.91 4.36
N GLY A 292 -17.35 -8.58 4.74
CA GLY A 292 -17.34 -9.84 5.48
C GLY A 292 -16.50 -9.79 6.77
N PRO A 293 -16.38 -10.92 7.49
CA PRO A 293 -15.52 -11.00 8.68
C PRO A 293 -14.04 -10.91 8.29
N ARG A 294 -13.24 -10.28 9.17
CA ARG A 294 -11.78 -10.29 9.09
C ARG A 294 -11.23 -11.67 9.46
N ALA A 295 -10.12 -12.07 8.85
CA ALA A 295 -9.30 -13.17 9.33
C ALA A 295 -8.38 -12.72 10.49
N ARG A 296 -7.65 -13.66 11.11
CA ARG A 296 -6.68 -13.38 12.19
C ARG A 296 -5.29 -13.09 11.61
N ILE A 297 -4.54 -12.18 12.25
CA ILE A 297 -3.11 -11.98 11.97
C ILE A 297 -2.32 -13.18 12.55
N GLY A 298 -1.70 -13.98 11.67
CA GLY A 298 -0.76 -15.05 12.05
C GLY A 298 0.70 -14.59 12.07
N GLU A 299 1.61 -15.47 12.51
CA GLU A 299 3.06 -15.27 12.54
C GLU A 299 3.74 -15.72 11.22
N SER A 300 5.01 -15.36 10.96
CA SER A 300 5.66 -15.65 9.66
C SER A 300 7.17 -15.80 9.62
N GLU A 301 7.93 -15.51 10.67
CA GLU A 301 9.40 -15.61 10.58
C GLU A 301 9.89 -17.06 10.58
N GLN A 302 9.25 -17.99 11.32
CA GLN A 302 9.63 -19.42 11.24
C GLN A 302 9.47 -19.95 9.81
N THR A 303 8.28 -19.82 9.22
CA THR A 303 8.01 -20.29 7.85
C THR A 303 8.89 -19.60 6.83
N TYR A 304 9.24 -18.32 7.02
CA TYR A 304 10.21 -17.64 6.16
C TYR A 304 11.62 -18.21 6.32
N ARG A 305 12.11 -18.47 7.55
CA ARG A 305 13.45 -19.06 7.77
C ARG A 305 13.56 -20.50 7.30
N GLU A 306 12.45 -21.24 7.26
CA GLU A 306 12.35 -22.58 6.64
C GLU A 306 12.48 -22.53 5.10
N ILE A 307 12.13 -21.40 4.47
CA ILE A 307 12.20 -21.17 3.01
C ILE A 307 13.51 -20.48 2.60
N SER A 308 13.93 -19.46 3.35
CA SER A 308 15.08 -18.59 3.08
C SER A 308 15.71 -18.15 4.41
N PRO A 309 16.63 -18.95 4.98
CA PRO A 309 17.26 -18.63 6.25
C PRO A 309 18.18 -17.40 6.16
N ASP A 310 18.95 -17.29 5.07
CA ASP A 310 20.12 -16.40 4.96
C ASP A 310 19.80 -15.02 4.30
N THR A 311 18.53 -14.62 4.25
CA THR A 311 18.07 -13.35 3.62
C THR A 311 17.13 -12.54 4.52
N PRO A 312 16.93 -11.23 4.27
CA PRO A 312 16.02 -10.42 5.05
C PRO A 312 14.57 -10.75 4.72
N GLN A 313 13.70 -10.87 5.73
CA GLN A 313 12.28 -11.10 5.47
C GLN A 313 11.65 -9.87 4.83
N PHE A 314 11.33 -9.98 3.54
CA PHE A 314 10.75 -8.92 2.71
C PHE A 314 9.31 -9.25 2.31
N ILE A 315 8.37 -8.42 2.77
CA ILE A 315 6.96 -8.44 2.31
C ILE A 315 6.77 -7.42 1.18
N THR A 316 6.69 -7.89 -0.06
CA THR A 316 6.68 -7.06 -1.29
C THR A 316 5.35 -6.33 -1.52
N GLU A 317 4.23 -6.94 -1.12
CA GLU A 317 2.95 -6.28 -0.96
C GLU A 317 2.36 -6.63 0.41
N SER A 318 2.42 -5.68 1.34
CA SER A 318 1.86 -5.76 2.68
C SER A 318 0.56 -4.97 2.73
N GLN A 319 -0.52 -5.59 3.20
CA GLN A 319 -1.88 -5.01 3.17
C GLN A 319 -1.96 -3.58 3.77
N GLY A 320 -2.16 -2.60 2.90
CA GLY A 320 -2.51 -1.21 3.25
C GLY A 320 -4.00 -0.89 3.11
N GLY A 321 -4.78 -1.78 2.48
CA GLY A 321 -6.20 -1.59 2.18
C GLY A 321 -6.87 -2.83 1.54
N ALA A 322 -7.90 -2.62 0.74
CA ALA A 322 -8.51 -3.65 -0.10
C ALA A 322 -9.12 -3.07 -1.38
N PHE A 323 -9.06 -3.81 -2.48
CA PHE A 323 -9.78 -3.44 -3.71
C PHE A 323 -11.29 -3.71 -3.55
N THR A 324 -12.10 -2.90 -4.23
CA THR A 324 -13.56 -3.06 -4.25
C THR A 324 -14.00 -3.38 -5.69
N PRO A 325 -14.64 -4.53 -5.96
CA PRO A 325 -15.10 -4.88 -7.30
C PRO A 325 -16.47 -4.23 -7.63
N TRP A 326 -16.79 -4.17 -8.93
CA TRP A 326 -18.14 -3.83 -9.41
C TRP A 326 -19.21 -4.64 -8.68
N GLY A 327 -20.32 -4.01 -8.33
CA GLY A 327 -21.46 -4.68 -7.70
C GLY A 327 -21.29 -5.05 -6.23
N ALA A 328 -20.15 -4.75 -5.60
CA ALA A 328 -19.89 -5.06 -4.20
C ALA A 328 -20.96 -4.50 -3.25
N SER A 329 -21.21 -5.20 -2.14
CA SER A 329 -22.06 -4.72 -1.05
C SER A 329 -21.37 -3.68 -0.15
N PHE A 330 -20.14 -3.29 -0.50
CA PHE A 330 -19.30 -2.34 0.22
C PHE A 330 -18.60 -1.37 -0.75
N ASP A 331 -18.02 -0.30 -0.22
CA ASP A 331 -17.29 0.74 -0.95
C ASP A 331 -15.84 0.90 -0.42
N SER A 332 -15.16 2.00 -0.75
CA SER A 332 -13.80 2.29 -0.28
C SER A 332 -13.74 2.77 1.18
N HIS A 333 -14.79 3.43 1.71
CA HIS A 333 -14.87 3.75 3.14
C HIS A 333 -14.93 2.46 3.97
N GLN A 334 -15.73 1.50 3.51
CA GLN A 334 -15.80 0.20 4.17
C GLN A 334 -14.52 -0.65 3.97
N ALA A 335 -13.72 -0.40 2.92
CA ALA A 335 -12.37 -0.97 2.79
C ALA A 335 -11.35 -0.32 3.74
N TYR A 336 -11.50 1.00 4.00
CA TYR A 336 -10.75 1.71 5.03
C TYR A 336 -11.08 1.17 6.44
N GLU A 337 -12.37 1.06 6.78
CA GLU A 337 -12.84 0.39 8.00
C GLU A 337 -12.40 -1.08 8.04
N PHE A 338 -12.37 -1.75 6.89
CA PHE A 338 -11.72 -3.05 6.62
C PHE A 338 -10.33 -3.18 7.27
N THR A 339 -9.50 -2.16 7.08
CA THR A 339 -8.05 -2.18 7.31
C THR A 339 -7.61 -1.04 8.24
N ASP A 340 -8.46 -0.73 9.21
CA ASP A 340 -8.41 0.43 10.11
C ASP A 340 -7.05 0.73 10.78
N PRO A 341 -6.87 1.94 11.39
CA PRO A 341 -5.64 2.30 12.10
C PRO A 341 -5.23 1.27 13.18
N ALA A 342 -6.22 0.65 13.81
CA ALA A 342 -6.08 -0.48 14.75
C ALA A 342 -5.37 -1.69 14.10
N PHE A 343 -5.91 -2.22 12.99
CA PHE A 343 -5.23 -3.26 12.20
C PHE A 343 -3.84 -2.80 11.72
N THR A 344 -3.73 -1.57 11.21
CA THR A 344 -2.48 -1.02 10.66
C THR A 344 -1.36 -1.02 11.71
N ARG A 345 -1.68 -0.70 12.96
CA ARG A 345 -0.70 -0.72 14.06
C ARG A 345 -0.34 -2.13 14.47
N GLN A 346 -1.33 -3.00 14.69
CA GLN A 346 -1.10 -4.41 15.00
C GLN A 346 -0.21 -5.07 13.95
N TRP A 347 -0.54 -4.89 12.67
CA TRP A 347 0.19 -5.45 11.54
C TRP A 347 1.63 -4.94 11.46
N GLY A 348 1.84 -3.62 11.60
CA GLY A 348 3.17 -3.02 11.62
C GLY A 348 4.04 -3.48 12.79
N VAL A 349 3.50 -3.44 14.01
CA VAL A 349 4.23 -3.90 15.22
C VAL A 349 4.55 -5.39 15.14
N ARG A 350 3.59 -6.22 14.69
CA ARG A 350 3.79 -7.65 14.46
C ARG A 350 4.86 -7.93 13.39
N ASN A 351 4.95 -7.11 12.34
CA ASN A 351 5.98 -7.25 11.31
C ASN A 351 7.38 -6.97 11.89
N LEU A 352 7.55 -5.87 12.64
CA LEU A 352 8.81 -5.61 13.35
C LEU A 352 9.15 -6.72 14.35
N ALA A 353 8.15 -7.26 15.07
CA ALA A 353 8.31 -8.37 16.00
C ALA A 353 8.69 -9.71 15.34
N ASN A 354 8.29 -9.93 14.07
CA ASN A 354 8.71 -11.05 13.23
C ASN A 354 10.04 -10.79 12.49
N GLY A 355 10.73 -9.67 12.73
CA GLY A 355 12.00 -9.38 12.04
C GLY A 355 11.84 -9.02 10.55
N VAL A 356 10.65 -8.56 10.15
CA VAL A 356 10.40 -8.01 8.81
C VAL A 356 11.06 -6.63 8.72
N THR A 357 12.26 -6.58 8.15
CA THR A 357 13.07 -5.36 7.98
C THR A 357 12.89 -4.69 6.62
N ALA A 358 12.19 -5.35 5.71
CA ALA A 358 11.74 -4.78 4.44
C ALA A 358 10.24 -5.07 4.26
N PHE A 359 9.43 -4.02 4.09
CA PHE A 359 8.03 -4.18 3.68
C PHE A 359 7.46 -2.95 2.98
N ASN A 360 6.49 -3.20 2.12
CA ASN A 360 5.89 -2.20 1.23
C ASN A 360 4.36 -2.19 1.38
N TYR A 361 3.77 -1.09 1.84
CA TYR A 361 2.31 -0.97 1.96
C TYR A 361 1.65 -0.87 0.59
N TYR A 362 0.93 -1.92 0.21
CA TYR A 362 0.09 -1.95 -0.98
C TYR A 362 -1.37 -1.71 -0.56
N MET A 363 -1.98 -0.55 -0.79
CA MET A 363 -1.42 0.72 -1.27
C MET A 363 -1.12 1.68 -0.11
N VAL A 364 -0.17 2.61 -0.27
CA VAL A 364 -0.11 3.83 0.56
C VAL A 364 -1.00 4.93 -0.04
N PHE A 365 -1.01 5.04 -1.37
CA PHE A 365 -1.96 5.83 -2.15
C PHE A 365 -2.36 5.02 -3.40
N GLY A 366 -3.67 4.83 -3.62
CA GLY A 366 -4.16 4.04 -4.75
C GLY A 366 -4.48 4.84 -6.01
N GLY A 367 -5.31 5.89 -5.92
CA GLY A 367 -5.65 6.80 -7.03
C GLY A 367 -6.81 6.36 -7.93
N THR A 368 -6.83 6.81 -9.19
CA THR A 368 -7.99 6.65 -10.10
C THR A 368 -7.68 5.75 -11.30
N ASN A 369 -8.52 4.73 -11.53
CA ASN A 369 -8.63 4.02 -12.81
C ASN A 369 -9.41 4.87 -13.83
N TRP A 370 -8.82 5.97 -14.30
CA TRP A 370 -9.41 6.82 -15.32
C TRP A 370 -9.54 6.07 -16.66
N GLY A 371 -10.56 6.38 -17.46
CA GLY A 371 -10.87 5.60 -18.65
C GLY A 371 -11.25 4.15 -18.37
N TYR A 372 -11.02 3.28 -19.34
CA TYR A 372 -11.14 1.83 -19.25
C TYR A 372 -9.83 1.17 -18.77
N THR A 373 -9.07 1.85 -17.90
CA THR A 373 -7.78 1.32 -17.40
C THR A 373 -7.93 0.28 -16.29
N GLY A 374 -9.06 0.23 -15.58
CA GLY A 374 -9.36 -0.81 -14.59
C GLY A 374 -9.78 -2.14 -15.24
N SER A 375 -9.47 -3.27 -14.60
CA SER A 375 -9.99 -4.57 -15.02
C SER A 375 -11.43 -4.76 -14.51
N PRO A 376 -12.42 -5.12 -15.35
CA PRO A 376 -13.79 -5.34 -14.91
C PRO A 376 -13.94 -6.55 -13.99
N SER A 377 -12.90 -7.39 -13.85
CA SER A 377 -12.86 -8.47 -12.87
C SER A 377 -12.65 -7.98 -11.43
N SER A 378 -12.04 -6.82 -11.20
CA SER A 378 -11.55 -6.47 -9.85
C SER A 378 -11.39 -4.96 -9.56
N GLY A 379 -11.48 -4.08 -10.56
CA GLY A 379 -11.48 -2.63 -10.38
C GLY A 379 -12.65 -1.94 -11.07
N PHE A 380 -13.17 -0.89 -10.44
CA PHE A 380 -13.96 0.15 -11.10
C PHE A 380 -13.16 1.47 -11.11
N THR A 381 -13.79 2.62 -11.40
CA THR A 381 -13.07 3.90 -11.54
C THR A 381 -12.24 4.26 -10.31
N SER A 382 -12.82 4.23 -9.11
CA SER A 382 -12.02 4.43 -7.89
C SER A 382 -11.02 3.30 -7.73
N TYR A 383 -9.79 3.66 -7.40
CA TYR A 383 -8.83 2.80 -6.75
C TYR A 383 -8.32 3.45 -5.46
N ASP A 384 -9.19 4.13 -4.72
CA ASP A 384 -8.90 4.66 -3.37
C ASP A 384 -8.31 3.56 -2.45
N TYR A 385 -8.76 2.32 -2.65
CA TYR A 385 -8.29 1.12 -1.96
C TYR A 385 -8.54 1.14 -0.43
N GLY A 386 -9.23 2.16 0.09
CA GLY A 386 -9.29 2.45 1.52
C GLY A 386 -7.91 2.76 2.10
N ALA A 387 -6.99 3.34 1.32
CA ALA A 387 -5.56 3.43 1.63
C ALA A 387 -5.23 4.43 2.78
N ALA A 388 -3.93 4.63 3.04
CA ALA A 388 -3.48 5.60 4.05
C ALA A 388 -3.62 7.06 3.58
N ILE A 389 -3.55 7.29 2.26
CA ILE A 389 -3.83 8.55 1.59
C ILE A 389 -4.99 8.27 0.61
N THR A 390 -6.09 9.01 0.71
CA THR A 390 -7.30 8.78 -0.12
C THR A 390 -7.06 9.12 -1.59
N GLU A 391 -7.95 8.69 -2.49
CA GLU A 391 -7.93 9.02 -3.92
C GLU A 391 -7.85 10.55 -4.18
N ASP A 392 -8.50 11.35 -3.33
CA ASP A 392 -8.48 12.82 -3.37
C ASP A 392 -7.15 13.43 -2.85
N ARG A 393 -6.36 12.65 -2.10
CA ARG A 393 -5.14 12.97 -1.32
C ARG A 393 -5.37 13.63 0.04
N GLU A 394 -6.43 13.22 0.73
CA GLU A 394 -6.60 13.45 2.16
C GLU A 394 -5.70 12.51 2.97
N LEU A 395 -5.26 12.95 4.15
CA LEU A 395 -4.36 12.21 5.02
C LEU A 395 -5.18 11.51 6.10
N THR A 396 -5.23 10.17 6.09
CA THR A 396 -6.02 9.42 7.07
C THR A 396 -5.25 9.13 8.37
N GLU A 397 -5.94 8.69 9.41
CA GLU A 397 -5.30 8.20 10.64
C GLU A 397 -4.35 7.02 10.40
N LYS A 398 -4.55 6.23 9.33
CA LYS A 398 -3.62 5.15 8.97
C LYS A 398 -2.25 5.67 8.55
N LEU A 399 -2.17 6.86 7.92
CA LEU A 399 -0.88 7.52 7.66
C LEU A 399 -0.22 7.98 8.96
N ALA A 400 -0.99 8.40 9.97
CA ALA A 400 -0.43 8.72 11.29
C ALA A 400 0.13 7.48 12.00
N VAL A 401 -0.50 6.31 11.86
CA VAL A 401 0.01 5.03 12.37
C VAL A 401 1.25 4.55 11.60
N GLN A 402 1.27 4.69 10.27
CA GLN A 402 2.46 4.42 9.47
C GLN A 402 3.61 5.36 9.84
N LYS A 403 3.32 6.63 10.15
CA LYS A 403 4.29 7.58 10.69
C LYS A 403 4.80 7.18 12.08
N GLU A 404 3.94 6.72 12.99
CA GLU A 404 4.32 6.11 14.29
C GLU A 404 5.33 4.96 14.09
N LEU A 405 5.09 4.06 13.14
CA LEU A 405 5.96 2.92 12.83
C LEU A 405 7.26 3.29 12.11
N GLY A 406 7.22 4.22 11.15
CA GLY A 406 8.41 4.72 10.45
C GLY A 406 9.32 5.54 11.37
N TYR A 407 8.75 6.35 12.25
CA TYR A 407 9.49 7.14 13.22
C TYR A 407 10.04 6.30 14.39
N LEU A 408 9.40 5.19 14.76
CA LEU A 408 9.96 4.20 15.69
C LEU A 408 11.24 3.56 15.11
N GLN A 409 11.22 3.16 13.84
CA GLN A 409 12.39 2.61 13.15
C GLN A 409 13.55 3.62 13.04
N GLN A 410 13.26 4.91 12.90
CA GLN A 410 14.28 5.97 12.93
C GLN A 410 14.82 6.26 14.35
N ALA A 411 14.05 5.94 15.40
CA ALA A 411 14.48 6.07 16.79
C ALA A 411 15.27 4.84 17.30
N LEU A 412 15.00 3.66 16.73
CA LEU A 412 15.64 2.39 17.06
C LEU A 412 16.14 1.68 15.77
N PRO A 413 17.12 2.24 15.04
CA PRO A 413 17.66 1.64 13.81
C PRO A 413 18.27 0.25 14.03
N GLN A 414 18.62 -0.09 15.28
CA GLN A 414 19.06 -1.41 15.73
C GLN A 414 18.07 -2.54 15.40
N ILE A 415 16.78 -2.24 15.14
CA ILE A 415 15.80 -3.21 14.61
C ILE A 415 16.37 -3.99 13.41
N ALA A 416 17.21 -3.36 12.59
CA ALA A 416 17.85 -3.97 11.43
C ALA A 416 18.83 -5.12 11.74
N SER A 417 19.19 -5.36 13.01
CA SER A 417 20.12 -6.41 13.45
C SER A 417 19.50 -7.42 14.44
N MET A 418 18.19 -7.34 14.73
CA MET A 418 17.60 -8.07 15.87
C MET A 418 17.12 -9.50 15.57
N THR A 419 17.56 -10.46 16.40
CA THR A 419 17.00 -11.82 16.47
C THR A 419 15.76 -11.86 17.36
N PRO A 420 14.88 -12.87 17.23
CA PRO A 420 13.94 -13.18 18.30
C PRO A 420 14.70 -13.62 19.57
N VAL A 421 14.13 -13.34 20.74
CA VAL A 421 14.51 -13.92 22.04
C VAL A 421 13.25 -14.25 22.82
N ALA A 422 13.34 -15.10 23.85
CA ALA A 422 12.19 -15.48 24.65
C ALA A 422 11.46 -14.24 25.23
N PRO A 423 10.14 -14.09 25.03
CA PRO A 423 9.40 -12.93 25.53
C PRO A 423 9.37 -12.88 27.05
N GLN A 424 9.36 -11.67 27.61
CA GLN A 424 9.33 -11.48 29.06
C GLN A 424 8.00 -11.95 29.67
N ALA A 425 8.06 -12.49 30.89
CA ALA A 425 6.89 -12.94 31.63
C ALA A 425 5.87 -11.79 31.81
N LEU A 426 4.62 -12.05 31.46
CA LEU A 426 3.49 -11.16 31.71
C LEU A 426 3.07 -11.22 33.20
N ARG A 427 2.51 -10.13 33.71
CA ARG A 427 2.15 -9.92 35.11
C ARG A 427 0.82 -9.18 35.20
N GLU A 428 0.04 -9.47 36.24
CA GLU A 428 -1.16 -8.70 36.61
C GLU A 428 -2.12 -8.43 35.42
N VAL A 429 -2.30 -9.43 34.55
CA VAL A 429 -3.10 -9.32 33.32
C VAL A 429 -4.59 -9.27 33.69
N ASP A 430 -5.25 -8.18 33.31
CA ASP A 430 -6.66 -7.91 33.53
C ASP A 430 -7.28 -7.45 32.20
N GLY A 431 -7.93 -8.38 31.49
CA GLY A 431 -8.44 -8.20 30.13
C GLY A 431 -8.39 -9.48 29.28
N GLY A 432 -8.12 -9.32 27.99
CA GLY A 432 -8.01 -10.39 27.00
C GLY A 432 -6.65 -11.11 27.00
N GLN A 433 -6.54 -12.14 26.16
CA GLN A 433 -5.29 -12.91 26.01
C GLN A 433 -4.25 -12.14 25.20
N LEU A 434 -2.99 -12.19 25.63
CA LEU A 434 -1.90 -11.37 25.10
C LEU A 434 -0.89 -12.20 24.30
N GLN A 435 -0.57 -11.74 23.08
CA GLN A 435 0.62 -12.18 22.37
C GLN A 435 1.76 -11.21 22.66
N ALA A 436 2.81 -11.73 23.32
CA ALA A 436 4.03 -11.00 23.63
C ALA A 436 5.17 -11.41 22.69
N TYR A 437 6.06 -10.47 22.40
CA TYR A 437 7.26 -10.69 21.61
C TYR A 437 8.44 -9.95 22.23
N GLN A 438 9.66 -10.47 22.02
CA GLN A 438 10.88 -9.73 22.27
C GLN A 438 11.92 -10.01 21.18
N ARG A 439 12.60 -8.96 20.75
CA ARG A 439 13.79 -9.04 19.91
C ARG A 439 14.94 -8.29 20.56
N ALA A 440 16.17 -8.73 20.30
CA ALA A 440 17.39 -8.09 20.77
C ALA A 440 18.45 -8.10 19.66
N SER A 441 19.29 -7.06 19.61
CA SER A 441 20.30 -6.94 18.56
C SER A 441 21.50 -7.88 18.70
N THR A 442 22.24 -8.03 17.60
CA THR A 442 23.38 -8.95 17.44
C THR A 442 24.75 -8.27 17.45
N GLY A 443 24.82 -6.96 17.27
CA GLY A 443 26.09 -6.24 17.13
C GLY A 443 26.65 -5.68 18.45
N ASP A 444 27.92 -5.25 18.41
CA ASP A 444 28.61 -4.47 19.45
C ASP A 444 28.05 -3.03 19.54
N GLU A 445 26.74 -2.90 19.73
CA GLU A 445 25.98 -1.65 19.70
C GLU A 445 25.99 -0.95 21.06
N SER A 446 25.94 0.38 21.08
CA SER A 446 25.92 1.14 22.34
C SER A 446 24.58 0.97 23.07
N SER A 447 24.63 0.20 24.15
CA SER A 447 23.58 -0.12 25.10
C SER A 447 23.60 0.75 26.36
N ALA A 448 22.56 0.63 27.20
CA ALA A 448 22.48 1.34 28.47
C ALA A 448 23.25 0.61 29.59
N THR A 449 23.24 -0.72 29.59
CA THR A 449 24.01 -1.60 30.50
C THR A 449 25.39 -1.95 29.92
N ASP A 450 26.27 -2.60 30.69
CA ASP A 450 27.69 -2.77 30.31
C ASP A 450 27.89 -3.90 29.28
N ASP A 451 27.23 -5.05 29.50
CA ASP A 451 27.15 -6.20 28.58
C ASP A 451 25.81 -6.21 27.80
N GLY A 452 25.21 -5.04 27.64
CA GLY A 452 23.85 -4.86 27.14
C GLY A 452 23.70 -4.92 25.63
N ARG A 453 22.47 -5.19 25.17
CA ARG A 453 22.07 -5.18 23.75
C ARG A 453 20.68 -4.55 23.60
N PRO A 454 20.52 -3.50 22.75
CA PRO A 454 19.23 -2.86 22.47
C PRO A 454 18.10 -3.86 22.16
N ARG A 455 16.92 -3.63 22.75
CA ARG A 455 15.77 -4.55 22.66
C ARG A 455 14.48 -3.83 22.26
N LEU A 456 13.68 -4.53 21.47
CA LEU A 456 12.29 -4.21 21.17
C LEU A 456 11.40 -5.28 21.80
N LEU A 457 10.59 -4.91 22.77
CA LEU A 457 9.47 -5.72 23.25
C LEU A 457 8.19 -5.22 22.55
N ALA A 458 7.28 -6.12 22.22
CA ALA A 458 6.02 -5.80 21.56
C ALA A 458 4.87 -6.63 22.12
N PHE A 459 3.67 -6.06 22.13
CA PHE A 459 2.45 -6.69 22.67
C PHE A 459 1.23 -6.36 21.81
N ARG A 460 0.35 -7.35 21.62
CA ARG A 460 -1.00 -7.24 21.04
C ARG A 460 -1.95 -8.23 21.72
N LEU A 461 -3.25 -8.13 21.46
CA LEU A 461 -4.17 -9.23 21.79
C LEU A 461 -3.92 -10.44 20.87
N ALA A 462 -4.08 -11.66 21.40
CA ALA A 462 -3.75 -12.91 20.73
C ALA A 462 -4.67 -13.16 19.52
N ASP A 463 -5.99 -12.96 19.67
CA ASP A 463 -6.87 -12.74 18.53
C ASP A 463 -6.78 -11.26 18.12
N SER A 464 -6.29 -10.99 16.91
CA SER A 464 -6.17 -9.62 16.39
C SER A 464 -7.50 -8.88 16.20
N ASN A 465 -8.62 -9.60 16.32
CA ASN A 465 -9.98 -9.08 16.22
C ASN A 465 -10.68 -8.91 17.60
N ASP A 466 -10.02 -9.25 18.71
CA ASP A 466 -10.55 -8.99 20.05
C ASP A 466 -10.50 -7.48 20.37
N GLU A 467 -11.58 -6.94 20.93
CA GLU A 467 -11.73 -5.53 21.32
C GLU A 467 -11.67 -5.31 22.84
N THR A 468 -11.26 -6.33 23.60
CA THR A 468 -11.16 -6.29 25.06
C THR A 468 -10.07 -5.33 25.52
N ASP A 469 -10.47 -4.22 26.16
CA ASP A 469 -9.55 -3.33 26.88
C ASP A 469 -8.75 -4.11 27.93
N THR A 470 -7.42 -4.05 27.84
CA THR A 470 -6.54 -4.99 28.56
C THR A 470 -5.34 -4.29 29.17
N ARG A 471 -5.17 -4.44 30.49
CA ARG A 471 -4.04 -3.89 31.23
C ARG A 471 -3.17 -4.98 31.82
N PHE A 472 -1.87 -4.73 31.88
CA PHE A 472 -0.88 -5.69 32.37
C PHE A 472 0.40 -5.01 32.82
N ALA A 473 1.24 -5.73 33.54
CA ALA A 473 2.66 -5.41 33.70
C ALA A 473 3.50 -6.53 33.06
N THR A 474 4.81 -6.34 32.94
CA THR A 474 5.72 -7.38 32.46
C THR A 474 7.03 -7.34 33.24
N ALA A 475 7.77 -8.45 33.30
CA ALA A 475 9.14 -8.42 33.77
C ALA A 475 10.08 -7.79 32.72
N LEU A 476 11.29 -7.42 33.11
CA LEU A 476 12.33 -7.02 32.16
C LEU A 476 13.72 -7.37 32.68
N VAL A 477 14.39 -8.32 32.01
CA VAL A 477 15.78 -8.71 32.26
C VAL A 477 16.66 -8.26 31.09
N LEU A 478 17.72 -7.49 31.38
CA LEU A 478 18.61 -6.92 30.36
C LEU A 478 19.93 -7.68 30.16
N GLY A 479 20.27 -8.60 31.08
CA GLY A 479 21.43 -9.50 30.94
C GLY A 479 21.23 -10.62 29.92
N ASP A 480 22.17 -11.55 29.88
CA ASP A 480 22.13 -12.66 28.92
C ASP A 480 21.06 -13.70 29.33
N PRO A 481 20.14 -14.12 28.43
CA PRO A 481 19.02 -14.99 28.79
C PRO A 481 19.43 -16.36 29.36
N GLU A 482 20.63 -16.87 29.06
CA GLU A 482 21.12 -18.15 29.60
C GLU A 482 21.56 -18.05 31.08
N GLU A 483 21.88 -16.85 31.59
CA GLU A 483 22.23 -16.63 33.01
C GLU A 483 21.01 -16.34 33.91
N ALA A 484 19.83 -16.14 33.31
CA ALA A 484 18.56 -16.06 34.03
C ALA A 484 18.09 -17.46 34.45
N GLY A 485 18.73 -18.00 35.50
CA GLY A 485 18.53 -19.37 35.98
C GLY A 485 17.06 -19.74 36.18
N ALA A 486 16.63 -20.85 35.58
CA ALA A 486 15.24 -21.31 35.63
C ALA A 486 14.75 -21.52 37.08
N HIS A 487 13.61 -20.93 37.41
CA HIS A 487 12.97 -21.12 38.70
C HIS A 487 12.43 -22.55 38.81
N ALA A 488 13.01 -23.36 39.68
CA ALA A 488 12.60 -24.75 39.85
C ALA A 488 11.26 -24.82 40.63
N PRO A 489 10.23 -25.52 40.12
CA PRO A 489 8.93 -25.63 40.77
C PRO A 489 9.01 -26.32 42.13
N THR A 490 8.07 -26.01 43.03
CA THR A 490 7.90 -26.70 44.32
C THR A 490 7.80 -28.23 44.18
N ALA A 491 7.22 -28.73 43.08
CA ALA A 491 7.32 -30.13 42.66
C ALA A 491 7.55 -30.23 41.14
N ASP A 492 8.77 -30.67 40.81
CA ASP A 492 9.26 -31.12 39.49
C ASP A 492 8.46 -32.32 38.94
N ASP A 493 8.43 -32.53 37.62
CA ASP A 493 7.68 -33.64 36.98
C ASP A 493 8.03 -35.04 37.53
N ARG A 494 9.26 -35.21 38.06
CA ARG A 494 9.73 -36.46 38.68
C ARG A 494 9.50 -36.54 40.18
N ASP A 495 8.91 -35.54 40.83
CA ASP A 495 8.72 -35.58 42.29
C ASP A 495 7.87 -36.79 42.69
N ALA A 496 8.39 -37.60 43.61
CA ALA A 496 7.77 -38.84 44.06
C ALA A 496 6.45 -38.66 44.83
N ALA A 497 6.03 -37.42 45.10
CA ALA A 497 4.71 -37.06 45.58
C ALA A 497 3.67 -36.91 44.45
N ILE A 498 4.08 -36.67 43.19
CA ILE A 498 3.16 -36.63 42.04
C ILE A 498 2.75 -38.06 41.68
N THR A 499 1.43 -38.29 41.61
CA THR A 499 0.83 -39.57 41.24
C THR A 499 0.16 -39.46 39.88
N TYR A 500 0.80 -40.05 38.87
CA TYR A 500 0.25 -40.19 37.52
C TYR A 500 -0.65 -41.44 37.41
N GLN A 501 -1.77 -41.32 36.70
CA GLN A 501 -2.69 -42.41 36.36
C GLN A 501 -3.11 -42.31 34.89
N GLY A 502 -3.27 -43.46 34.23
CA GLY A 502 -3.34 -43.53 32.76
C GLY A 502 -1.94 -43.61 32.13
N ASP A 503 -1.88 -43.64 30.81
CA ASP A 503 -0.61 -43.78 30.08
C ASP A 503 0.05 -42.40 29.90
N TRP A 504 1.01 -42.09 30.77
CA TRP A 504 1.90 -40.93 30.68
C TRP A 504 3.31 -41.39 30.28
N GLU A 505 4.01 -40.57 29.49
CA GLU A 505 5.42 -40.75 29.14
C GLU A 505 6.26 -39.55 29.59
N GLN A 506 7.47 -39.82 30.06
CA GLN A 506 8.46 -38.80 30.38
C GLN A 506 9.37 -38.59 29.17
N ILE A 507 9.63 -37.33 28.80
CA ILE A 507 10.53 -36.96 27.70
C ILE A 507 11.66 -36.03 28.18
N GLU A 508 12.78 -36.05 27.46
CA GLU A 508 13.85 -35.06 27.61
C GLU A 508 13.45 -33.77 26.88
N ASP A 509 13.39 -32.65 27.59
CA ASP A 509 13.21 -31.32 27.01
C ASP A 509 14.21 -30.38 27.70
N PRO A 510 15.21 -29.81 27.00
CA PRO A 510 16.26 -29.00 27.63
C PRO A 510 15.76 -27.65 28.16
N THR A 511 14.51 -27.28 27.87
CA THR A 511 13.86 -26.04 28.32
C THR A 511 12.90 -26.27 29.50
N ALA A 512 12.74 -27.53 29.92
CA ALA A 512 11.94 -27.97 31.06
C ALA A 512 12.73 -28.00 32.38
N SER A 513 12.01 -28.06 33.49
CA SER A 513 12.54 -28.09 34.86
C SER A 513 13.50 -29.26 35.05
N ALA A 514 14.78 -28.93 35.28
CA ALA A 514 15.88 -29.87 35.30
C ALA A 514 15.84 -30.91 34.13
N ALA A 515 15.50 -30.39 32.94
CA ALA A 515 15.56 -31.02 31.62
C ALA A 515 14.62 -32.21 31.31
N THR A 516 13.51 -32.40 32.04
CA THR A 516 12.44 -33.34 31.62
C THR A 516 11.05 -32.79 31.85
N LEU A 517 10.08 -33.31 31.11
CA LEU A 517 8.66 -33.15 31.41
C LEU A 517 7.92 -34.47 31.21
N THR A 518 6.74 -34.60 31.81
CA THR A 518 5.88 -35.78 31.70
C THR A 518 4.57 -35.43 31.02
N ARG A 519 4.23 -36.13 29.93
CA ARG A 519 3.11 -35.81 29.02
C ARG A 519 2.20 -37.00 28.73
N THR A 520 1.00 -36.72 28.25
CA THR A 520 0.03 -37.73 27.79
C THR A 520 -0.83 -37.21 26.63
N GLU A 521 -1.30 -38.11 25.78
CA GLU A 521 -2.41 -37.89 24.84
C GLU A 521 -3.71 -38.58 25.29
N THR A 522 -3.68 -39.29 26.43
CA THR A 522 -4.72 -40.23 26.86
C THR A 522 -5.88 -39.52 27.56
N ALA A 523 -7.05 -39.50 26.92
CA ALA A 523 -8.28 -38.98 27.52
C ALA A 523 -8.61 -39.64 28.89
N GLY A 524 -8.78 -38.82 29.93
CA GLY A 524 -9.02 -39.25 31.30
C GLY A 524 -7.78 -39.69 32.08
N ALA A 525 -6.57 -39.54 31.53
CA ALA A 525 -5.33 -39.69 32.28
C ALA A 525 -5.12 -38.47 33.21
N THR A 526 -4.62 -38.71 34.41
CA THR A 526 -4.48 -37.68 35.46
C THR A 526 -3.07 -37.60 36.04
N ALA A 527 -2.69 -36.41 36.47
CA ALA A 527 -1.55 -36.14 37.34
C ALA A 527 -2.08 -35.49 38.63
N SER A 528 -1.77 -36.08 39.78
CA SER A 528 -2.34 -35.68 41.08
C SER A 528 -1.23 -35.40 42.09
N TRP A 529 -1.32 -34.30 42.83
CA TRP A 529 -0.32 -33.89 43.81
C TRP A 529 -0.96 -33.26 45.05
N THR A 530 -0.40 -33.52 46.23
CA THR A 530 -0.90 -32.98 47.52
C THR A 530 0.10 -31.98 48.08
N PHE A 531 -0.37 -30.77 48.36
CA PHE A 531 0.42 -29.63 48.80
C PHE A 531 -0.16 -28.99 50.07
N THR A 532 0.55 -28.01 50.64
CA THR A 532 0.05 -27.20 51.76
C THR A 532 0.28 -25.73 51.47
N GLY A 533 -0.80 -24.95 51.38
CA GLY A 533 -0.73 -23.54 50.97
C GLY A 533 -2.09 -22.84 50.89
N THR A 534 -2.12 -21.74 50.15
CA THR A 534 -3.33 -20.95 49.78
C THR A 534 -3.46 -20.77 48.25
N ALA A 535 -2.50 -21.31 47.49
CA ALA A 535 -2.41 -21.20 46.05
C ALA A 535 -1.67 -22.43 45.49
N VAL A 536 -1.95 -22.77 44.23
CA VAL A 536 -1.14 -23.71 43.43
C VAL A 536 -1.19 -23.31 41.95
N ASP A 537 -0.05 -23.39 41.29
CA ASP A 537 0.17 -23.07 39.89
C ASP A 537 0.59 -24.34 39.13
N VAL A 538 0.15 -24.48 37.88
CA VAL A 538 0.42 -25.64 37.00
C VAL A 538 1.38 -25.22 35.89
N ILE A 539 2.59 -25.76 35.88
CA ILE A 539 3.64 -25.42 34.91
C ILE A 539 3.71 -26.49 33.81
N THR A 540 3.71 -26.06 32.55
CA THR A 540 3.66 -26.94 31.38
C THR A 540 4.45 -26.36 30.21
N ALA A 541 5.07 -27.22 29.39
CA ALA A 541 5.59 -26.78 28.10
C ALA A 541 4.46 -26.37 27.15
N THR A 542 4.79 -25.57 26.13
CA THR A 542 3.84 -25.20 25.07
C THR A 542 4.08 -25.98 23.77
N GLY A 543 3.04 -26.13 22.93
CA GLY A 543 3.19 -26.74 21.60
C GLY A 543 1.99 -26.61 20.67
N THR A 544 2.24 -26.76 19.37
CA THR A 544 1.21 -26.76 18.31
C THR A 544 0.30 -28.01 18.34
N ASP A 545 0.76 -29.05 19.03
CA ASP A 545 0.12 -30.35 19.25
C ASP A 545 -0.65 -30.46 20.58
N HIS A 546 -0.70 -29.37 21.38
CA HIS A 546 -1.26 -29.43 22.73
C HIS A 546 -2.79 -29.33 22.77
N GLY A 547 -3.40 -30.21 23.56
CA GLY A 547 -4.84 -30.32 23.77
C GLY A 547 -5.33 -29.58 25.01
N ARG A 548 -6.54 -29.92 25.44
CA ARG A 548 -7.21 -29.37 26.62
C ARG A 548 -7.07 -30.28 27.84
N ALA A 549 -6.84 -29.67 28.99
CA ALA A 549 -6.89 -30.32 30.30
C ALA A 549 -7.88 -29.60 31.23
N ARG A 550 -8.35 -30.28 32.28
CA ARG A 550 -9.08 -29.65 33.39
C ARG A 550 -8.30 -29.74 34.70
N VAL A 551 -8.56 -28.77 35.59
CA VAL A 551 -7.99 -28.74 36.94
C VAL A 551 -9.10 -28.90 37.97
N LEU A 552 -8.86 -29.82 38.90
CA LEU A 552 -9.65 -29.99 40.11
C LEU A 552 -8.76 -29.75 41.34
N VAL A 553 -9.30 -29.14 42.39
CA VAL A 553 -8.68 -29.10 43.72
C VAL A 553 -9.68 -29.66 44.74
N ASP A 554 -9.21 -30.58 45.57
CA ASP A 554 -10.02 -31.34 46.55
C ASP A 554 -11.27 -32.03 45.96
N GLY A 555 -11.24 -32.31 44.66
CA GLY A 555 -12.35 -32.90 43.89
C GLY A 555 -13.42 -31.91 43.41
N GLN A 556 -13.25 -30.60 43.64
CA GLN A 556 -14.02 -29.55 42.97
C GLN A 556 -13.30 -29.15 41.67
N GLU A 557 -14.04 -29.05 40.56
CA GLU A 557 -13.51 -28.54 39.30
C GLU A 557 -13.37 -27.01 39.34
N HIS A 558 -12.21 -26.48 38.94
CA HIS A 558 -11.95 -25.04 38.87
C HIS A 558 -12.05 -24.50 37.44
N GLY A 559 -11.66 -25.28 36.43
CA GLY A 559 -11.79 -24.91 35.02
C GLY A 559 -10.96 -25.78 34.07
N THR A 560 -10.82 -25.32 32.83
CA THR A 560 -10.00 -25.97 31.79
C THR A 560 -8.91 -25.05 31.26
N PHE A 561 -7.74 -25.60 30.94
CA PHE A 561 -6.66 -24.90 30.26
C PHE A 561 -6.23 -25.62 28.97
N THR A 562 -5.37 -24.96 28.21
CA THR A 562 -4.49 -25.57 27.22
C THR A 562 -3.13 -24.87 27.28
N SER A 563 -2.09 -25.56 26.83
CA SER A 563 -0.75 -24.99 26.61
C SER A 563 -0.46 -24.83 25.11
N HIS A 564 -1.52 -24.80 24.30
CA HIS A 564 -1.41 -24.61 22.86
C HIS A 564 -0.84 -23.24 22.48
N VAL A 565 -0.01 -23.25 21.45
CA VAL A 565 0.49 -22.07 20.74
C VAL A 565 0.32 -22.33 19.24
N ASP A 566 -0.14 -21.34 18.48
CA ASP A 566 -0.38 -21.48 17.03
C ASP A 566 0.90 -21.77 16.22
N THR A 567 2.08 -21.53 16.81
CA THR A 567 3.40 -21.70 16.17
C THR A 567 4.47 -22.07 17.19
N ALA A 568 5.56 -22.69 16.73
CA ALA A 568 6.76 -22.88 17.55
C ALA A 568 7.64 -21.61 17.61
N GLN A 569 7.45 -20.67 16.67
CA GLN A 569 8.13 -19.38 16.65
C GLN A 569 7.80 -18.57 17.91
N ASN A 570 8.82 -18.06 18.61
CA ASN A 570 8.67 -17.24 19.81
C ASN A 570 7.83 -17.87 20.95
N LYS A 571 7.56 -19.19 20.90
CA LYS A 571 6.77 -19.86 21.94
C LYS A 571 7.46 -19.72 23.30
N PRO A 572 6.74 -19.45 24.40
CA PRO A 572 7.32 -19.57 25.73
C PRO A 572 7.65 -21.04 25.97
N SER A 573 8.90 -21.34 26.36
CA SER A 573 9.34 -22.73 26.58
C SER A 573 8.48 -23.46 27.61
N GLN A 574 8.21 -22.76 28.72
CA GLN A 574 7.31 -23.15 29.80
C GLN A 574 6.31 -22.02 30.05
N VAL A 575 5.10 -22.37 30.50
CA VAL A 575 4.07 -21.43 30.96
C VAL A 575 3.42 -21.93 32.23
N VAL A 576 2.94 -21.00 33.07
CA VAL A 576 1.92 -21.30 34.07
C VAL A 576 0.57 -21.38 33.34
N SER A 577 0.18 -22.58 32.91
CA SER A 577 -1.05 -22.79 32.13
C SER A 577 -2.32 -22.73 32.97
N TYR A 578 -2.23 -22.87 34.29
CA TYR A 578 -3.37 -22.68 35.18
C TYR A 578 -2.96 -22.27 36.60
N GLN A 579 -3.81 -21.49 37.25
CA GLN A 579 -3.62 -20.99 38.62
C GLN A 579 -4.88 -21.23 39.44
N VAL A 580 -4.73 -21.75 40.67
CA VAL A 580 -5.81 -21.86 41.66
C VAL A 580 -5.38 -21.16 42.94
N HIS A 581 -5.81 -19.91 43.09
CA HIS A 581 -5.54 -19.05 44.26
C HIS A 581 -6.77 -18.99 45.18
N ASP A 582 -6.68 -18.20 46.27
CA ASP A 582 -7.73 -18.06 47.31
C ASP A 582 -8.17 -19.36 48.02
N LEU A 583 -7.30 -20.38 48.05
CA LEU A 583 -7.54 -21.62 48.79
C LEU A 583 -7.40 -21.41 50.31
N SER A 584 -8.16 -22.18 51.08
CA SER A 584 -8.26 -22.02 52.53
C SER A 584 -7.08 -22.64 53.30
N ALA A 585 -5.97 -21.90 53.38
CA ALA A 585 -4.77 -22.13 54.20
C ALA A 585 -4.71 -23.51 54.90
N GLY A 586 -4.33 -24.55 54.16
CA GLY A 586 -4.44 -25.94 54.58
C GLY A 586 -3.72 -26.91 53.64
N GLU A 587 -3.96 -28.20 53.85
CA GLU A 587 -3.54 -29.28 52.95
C GLU A 587 -4.60 -29.45 51.85
N HIS A 588 -4.16 -29.47 50.60
CA HIS A 588 -5.01 -29.51 49.40
C HIS A 588 -4.44 -30.52 48.40
N THR A 589 -5.29 -31.10 47.55
CA THR A 589 -4.86 -32.00 46.47
C THR A 589 -5.34 -31.49 45.11
N ILE A 590 -4.38 -31.13 44.25
CA ILE A 590 -4.64 -30.80 42.84
C ILE A 590 -4.69 -32.07 41.99
N VAL A 591 -5.54 -32.06 40.97
CA VAL A 591 -5.61 -33.06 39.90
C VAL A 591 -5.69 -32.32 38.56
N VAL A 592 -4.72 -32.54 37.68
CA VAL A 592 -4.78 -32.22 36.25
C VAL A 592 -5.31 -33.46 35.52
N GLU A 593 -6.33 -33.31 34.69
CA GLU A 593 -6.91 -34.39 33.88
C GLU A 593 -6.92 -34.01 32.40
N ALA A 594 -6.26 -34.82 31.57
CA ALA A 594 -6.25 -34.63 30.12
C ALA A 594 -7.61 -34.98 29.53
N LEU A 595 -8.23 -34.07 28.78
CA LEU A 595 -9.58 -34.29 28.23
C LEU A 595 -9.58 -35.14 26.95
N GLY A 596 -8.43 -35.22 26.24
CA GLY A 596 -8.34 -35.84 24.92
C GLY A 596 -9.05 -35.04 23.82
N GLU A 597 -9.29 -33.75 24.06
CA GLU A 597 -9.81 -32.79 23.10
C GLU A 597 -8.65 -31.89 22.62
N PRO A 598 -8.53 -31.58 21.32
CA PRO A 598 -7.58 -30.56 20.85
C PRO A 598 -8.02 -29.17 21.31
N ALA A 599 -7.08 -28.22 21.38
CA ALA A 599 -7.41 -26.81 21.48
C ALA A 599 -7.99 -26.26 20.16
N GLU A 600 -8.55 -25.05 20.19
CA GLU A 600 -8.79 -24.29 18.96
C GLU A 600 -7.42 -23.97 18.32
N GLY A 601 -7.20 -24.42 17.08
CA GLY A 601 -5.92 -24.29 16.37
C GLY A 601 -5.04 -25.56 16.36
N ALA A 602 -5.13 -26.41 17.40
CA ALA A 602 -4.16 -27.49 17.62
C ALA A 602 -4.30 -28.69 16.67
N GLU A 603 -3.16 -29.25 16.26
CA GLU A 603 -3.10 -30.49 15.47
C GLU A 603 -3.19 -31.77 16.31
N GLY A 604 -3.12 -31.67 17.65
CA GLY A 604 -3.00 -32.80 18.57
C GLY A 604 -3.75 -32.64 19.90
N THR A 605 -3.58 -33.61 20.78
CA THR A 605 -4.26 -33.68 22.10
C THR A 605 -3.28 -33.79 23.27
N VAL A 606 -2.04 -33.32 23.11
CA VAL A 606 -0.97 -33.47 24.11
C VAL A 606 -1.24 -32.61 25.34
N VAL A 607 -1.11 -33.20 26.53
CA VAL A 607 -1.07 -32.49 27.80
C VAL A 607 0.27 -32.79 28.44
N ALA A 608 1.16 -31.80 28.43
CA ALA A 608 2.44 -31.81 29.13
C ALA A 608 2.29 -31.30 30.58
N LEU A 609 3.15 -31.77 31.48
CA LEU A 609 3.33 -31.25 32.83
C LEU A 609 4.83 -31.19 33.14
N ASP A 610 5.31 -30.02 33.49
CA ASP A 610 6.69 -29.72 33.91
C ASP A 610 6.80 -29.68 35.45
N GLY A 611 5.73 -29.23 36.11
CA GLY A 611 5.63 -29.29 37.56
C GLY A 611 4.40 -28.59 38.12
N PHE A 612 4.31 -28.61 39.45
CA PHE A 612 3.40 -27.80 40.23
C PHE A 612 4.19 -26.85 41.13
N ASP A 613 3.74 -25.60 41.25
CA ASP A 613 4.34 -24.66 42.19
C ASP A 613 3.35 -24.20 43.26
N VAL A 614 3.85 -23.90 44.46
CA VAL A 614 3.06 -23.41 45.59
C VAL A 614 3.63 -22.06 46.01
N PRO A 615 3.05 -20.95 45.51
CA PRO A 615 3.48 -19.62 45.88
C PRO A 615 3.50 -19.46 47.41
N ALA A 616 4.69 -19.25 47.98
CA ALA A 616 4.84 -19.11 49.42
C ALA A 616 4.06 -17.87 49.87
N GLY A 617 3.08 -18.06 50.77
CA GLY A 617 1.98 -17.11 50.98
C GLY A 617 2.42 -15.66 51.15
N GLY A 618 2.16 -14.84 50.11
CA GLY A 618 2.61 -13.45 50.01
C GLY A 618 3.74 -13.20 49.00
N GLN A 619 4.17 -14.20 48.24
CA GLN A 619 4.99 -14.02 47.04
C GLN A 619 4.11 -14.10 45.79
N ASP A 620 3.98 -12.99 45.07
CA ASP A 620 3.84 -13.06 43.61
C ASP A 620 5.00 -13.90 43.05
N GLY A 621 4.77 -14.69 41.99
CA GLY A 621 5.78 -15.60 41.43
C GLY A 621 6.92 -14.89 40.70
N SER A 622 7.68 -14.07 41.43
CA SER A 622 8.61 -13.05 40.96
C SER A 622 9.68 -13.60 40.00
N VAL A 623 9.95 -12.88 38.91
CA VAL A 623 11.17 -13.12 38.13
C VAL A 623 12.36 -12.74 39.02
N GLU A 624 13.14 -13.74 39.42
CA GLU A 624 14.38 -13.52 40.16
C GLU A 624 15.41 -12.89 39.21
N ILE A 625 15.75 -11.63 39.46
CA ILE A 625 16.76 -10.91 38.69
C ILE A 625 18.14 -11.37 39.18
N PRO A 626 18.99 -11.99 38.33
CA PRO A 626 20.25 -12.58 38.81
C PRO A 626 21.21 -11.55 39.44
N GLU A 627 22.01 -11.98 40.42
CA GLU A 627 22.96 -11.09 41.10
C GLU A 627 24.00 -10.51 40.12
N GLY A 628 23.91 -9.20 39.88
CA GLY A 628 24.75 -8.47 38.93
C GLY A 628 24.07 -8.13 37.60
N VAL A 629 22.96 -8.79 37.26
CA VAL A 629 22.14 -8.48 36.08
C VAL A 629 21.22 -7.29 36.37
N VAL A 630 21.08 -6.39 35.39
CA VAL A 630 20.11 -5.30 35.47
C VAL A 630 18.74 -5.80 35.00
N GLY A 631 17.72 -5.60 35.82
CA GLY A 631 16.35 -5.95 35.49
C GLY A 631 15.36 -5.62 36.61
N TRP A 632 14.07 -5.82 36.32
CA TRP A 632 12.95 -5.54 37.22
C TRP A 632 11.90 -6.64 37.08
N ALA A 633 11.39 -7.14 38.21
CA ALA A 633 10.32 -8.16 38.20
C ALA A 633 8.96 -7.62 37.72
N ARG A 634 8.79 -6.28 37.71
CA ARG A 634 7.61 -5.55 37.25
C ARG A 634 8.02 -4.26 36.53
N VAL A 635 7.48 -4.06 35.34
CA VAL A 635 7.49 -2.87 34.51
C VAL A 635 6.03 -2.59 34.08
N PRO A 636 5.45 -1.42 34.39
CA PRO A 636 6.04 -0.31 35.15
C PRO A 636 6.43 -0.68 36.59
N GLN A 637 7.44 -0.01 37.15
CA GLN A 637 7.83 -0.16 38.55
C GLN A 637 6.84 0.52 39.51
N ASP A 638 6.10 1.52 39.06
CA ASP A 638 5.01 2.11 39.84
C ASP A 638 3.80 1.16 39.82
N GLU A 639 3.59 0.45 40.94
CA GLU A 639 2.49 -0.50 41.20
C GLU A 639 1.09 0.10 40.96
N SER A 640 0.93 1.42 40.93
CA SER A 640 -0.34 2.07 40.58
C SER A 640 -0.59 2.19 39.07
N THR A 641 0.36 1.77 38.23
CA THR A 641 0.35 1.92 36.77
C THR A 641 0.60 0.61 36.02
N PHE A 642 0.17 0.55 34.76
CA PHE A 642 0.15 -0.63 33.91
C PHE A 642 0.47 -0.24 32.45
N LEU A 643 0.83 -1.21 31.62
CA LEU A 643 0.75 -1.14 30.16
C LEU A 643 -0.71 -1.39 29.74
N HIS A 644 -1.25 -0.60 28.80
CA HIS A 644 -2.65 -0.70 28.34
C HIS A 644 -2.75 -0.98 26.84
N LEU A 645 -3.56 -1.97 26.46
CA LEU A 645 -3.98 -2.25 25.09
C LEU A 645 -5.47 -1.93 24.96
N HIS A 646 -5.78 -0.86 24.23
CA HIS A 646 -7.14 -0.32 24.06
C HIS A 646 -7.91 -1.15 23.01
N GLY A 647 -8.19 -2.41 23.35
CA GLY A 647 -8.78 -3.40 22.44
C GLY A 647 -7.83 -3.78 21.30
N ARG A 648 -8.23 -3.54 20.04
CA ARG A 648 -7.47 -3.87 18.82
C ARG A 648 -6.24 -2.97 18.61
N ASP A 649 -5.35 -2.89 19.60
CA ASP A 649 -4.15 -2.07 19.60
C ASP A 649 -2.85 -2.91 19.58
N ALA A 650 -1.72 -2.24 19.43
CA ALA A 650 -0.41 -2.81 19.73
C ALA A 650 0.52 -1.80 20.43
N LEU A 651 1.32 -2.31 21.35
CA LEU A 651 2.33 -1.56 22.11
C LEU A 651 3.74 -1.97 21.71
N THR A 652 4.70 -1.05 21.90
CA THR A 652 6.12 -1.36 21.91
C THR A 652 6.78 -0.76 23.15
N VAL A 653 7.71 -1.50 23.74
CA VAL A 653 8.55 -1.07 24.87
C VAL A 653 10.00 -1.22 24.43
N VAL A 654 10.75 -0.12 24.46
CA VAL A 654 12.15 -0.09 24.01
C VAL A 654 13.06 -0.13 25.23
N ALA A 655 14.08 -0.99 25.21
CA ALA A 655 14.97 -1.23 26.34
C ALA A 655 16.46 -1.30 25.93
N ASP A 656 17.33 -1.06 26.93
CA ASP A 656 18.79 -1.23 26.89
C ASP A 656 19.52 -0.55 25.70
N THR A 657 19.09 0.65 25.34
CA THR A 657 19.59 1.40 24.18
C THR A 657 20.15 2.78 24.56
N VAL A 658 20.62 3.56 23.61
CA VAL A 658 21.13 4.92 23.84
C VAL A 658 20.35 5.93 23.01
N ILE A 659 19.76 6.93 23.67
CA ILE A 659 19.06 8.06 23.03
C ILE A 659 19.96 9.30 23.08
N GLY A 660 20.50 9.68 21.91
CA GLY A 660 21.55 10.71 21.83
C GLY A 660 22.86 10.22 22.43
N ASP A 661 23.25 10.74 23.59
CA ASP A 661 24.36 10.22 24.42
C ASP A 661 23.90 9.68 25.79
N HIS A 662 22.59 9.43 25.97
CA HIS A 662 22.00 9.01 27.24
C HIS A 662 21.53 7.54 27.21
N GLY A 663 22.03 6.71 28.14
CA GLY A 663 21.61 5.31 28.29
C GLY A 663 20.17 5.18 28.79
N LEU A 664 19.30 4.63 27.92
CA LEU A 664 17.91 4.30 28.17
C LEU A 664 17.78 2.84 28.59
N LEU A 665 17.55 2.62 29.88
CA LEU A 665 17.33 1.28 30.42
C LEU A 665 16.00 0.71 29.94
N TYR A 666 14.92 1.51 29.99
CA TYR A 666 13.71 1.29 29.19
C TYR A 666 12.81 2.53 29.11
N SER A 667 11.89 2.52 28.15
CA SER A 667 10.72 3.40 28.10
C SER A 667 9.47 2.58 27.76
N THR A 668 8.41 2.71 28.58
CA THR A 668 7.08 2.16 28.26
C THR A 668 6.30 3.00 27.26
N SER A 669 6.75 4.25 27.04
CA SER A 669 6.28 5.10 25.94
C SER A 669 7.12 4.81 24.70
N ALA A 670 6.49 4.56 23.55
CA ALA A 670 7.21 4.25 22.33
C ALA A 670 8.06 5.45 21.88
N LEU A 671 9.27 5.18 21.36
CA LEU A 671 10.14 6.23 20.83
C LEU A 671 9.58 6.75 19.51
N PHE A 672 9.53 8.07 19.35
CA PHE A 672 8.96 8.71 18.16
C PHE A 672 9.99 9.64 17.52
N GLY A 673 10.62 9.18 16.44
CA GLY A 673 11.54 9.95 15.62
C GLY A 673 12.98 9.96 16.17
N PRO A 674 13.96 10.31 15.33
CA PRO A 674 15.38 10.23 15.69
C PRO A 674 15.75 11.21 16.82
N ALA A 675 16.71 10.82 17.66
CA ALA A 675 17.23 11.63 18.76
C ALA A 675 17.97 12.88 18.24
N LEU A 676 17.31 14.03 18.23
CA LEU A 676 17.81 15.21 17.52
C LEU A 676 18.90 15.96 18.30
N PRO A 677 20.02 16.36 17.67
CA PRO A 677 21.02 17.20 18.31
C PRO A 677 20.47 18.61 18.60
N ARG A 678 20.77 19.10 19.80
CA ARG A 678 20.35 20.41 20.35
C ARG A 678 21.46 21.00 21.22
N ARG A 679 21.28 22.24 21.69
CA ARG A 679 22.29 22.98 22.45
C ARG A 679 22.76 22.27 23.73
N LYS A 680 23.94 21.62 23.65
CA LYS A 680 24.59 20.82 24.71
C LYS A 680 23.91 19.47 25.00
N GLY A 681 23.27 18.85 24.02
CA GLY A 681 22.72 17.50 24.16
C GLY A 681 21.64 17.22 23.11
N HIS A 682 20.55 16.58 23.50
CA HIS A 682 19.59 15.98 22.56
C HIS A 682 18.12 16.24 22.93
N LEU A 683 17.24 16.08 21.94
CA LEU A 683 15.78 16.10 22.07
C LEU A 683 15.22 14.78 21.52
N GLN A 684 14.48 14.04 22.35
CA GLN A 684 13.77 12.82 21.98
C GLN A 684 12.28 13.00 22.22
N TYR A 685 11.44 12.63 21.24
CA TYR A 685 10.00 12.55 21.45
C TYR A 685 9.60 11.12 21.85
N LEU A 686 8.53 11.04 22.64
CA LEU A 686 7.92 9.82 23.12
C LEU A 686 6.41 9.89 22.84
N ILE A 687 5.77 8.75 22.56
CA ILE A 687 4.32 8.67 22.37
C ILE A 687 3.64 7.63 23.27
N GLY A 688 2.37 7.87 23.54
CA GLY A 688 1.44 6.95 24.21
C GLY A 688 -0.01 7.32 23.89
N HIS A 689 -0.98 6.53 24.34
CA HIS A 689 -2.39 6.89 24.23
C HIS A 689 -2.74 8.06 25.15
N ASP A 690 -3.72 8.90 24.79
CA ASP A 690 -4.23 9.93 25.70
C ASP A 690 -4.77 9.28 27.00
N GLY A 691 -4.28 9.73 28.15
CA GLY A 691 -4.61 9.20 29.47
C GLY A 691 -3.67 8.12 30.01
N ASP A 692 -2.80 7.53 29.20
CA ASP A 692 -1.95 6.40 29.63
C ASP A 692 -0.67 6.83 30.39
N PRO A 693 -0.22 6.02 31.36
CA PRO A 693 1.02 6.26 32.10
C PRO A 693 2.27 5.93 31.25
N GLY A 694 3.23 6.84 31.24
CA GLY A 694 4.57 6.62 30.68
C GLY A 694 5.61 6.50 31.79
N GLU A 695 6.42 5.45 31.76
CA GLU A 695 7.58 5.28 32.64
C GLU A 695 8.87 5.16 31.81
N ILE A 696 9.88 5.94 32.18
CA ILE A 696 11.18 6.03 31.49
C ILE A 696 12.30 5.92 32.52
N VAL A 697 13.26 5.03 32.31
CA VAL A 697 14.41 4.82 33.19
C VAL A 697 15.72 5.07 32.45
N LEU A 698 16.55 5.95 33.00
CA LEU A 698 17.80 6.44 32.41
C LEU A 698 18.98 6.24 33.37
N ARG A 699 20.16 5.92 32.84
CA ARG A 699 21.37 5.62 33.62
C ARG A 699 22.35 6.80 33.67
N TYR A 700 22.76 7.21 34.87
CA TYR A 700 23.68 8.33 35.11
C TYR A 700 24.76 7.97 36.13
N ALA A 701 25.94 8.58 36.00
CA ALA A 701 27.07 8.36 36.92
C ALA A 701 26.98 9.17 38.25
N ALA A 702 25.96 10.02 38.39
CA ALA A 702 25.60 10.78 39.59
C ALA A 702 24.23 11.45 39.35
N GLU A 703 23.56 11.89 40.43
CA GLU A 703 22.24 12.52 40.38
C GLU A 703 22.17 13.66 39.33
N PRO A 704 21.29 13.58 38.33
CA PRO A 704 21.13 14.59 37.30
C PRO A 704 20.23 15.75 37.77
N GLU A 705 20.44 16.94 37.24
CA GLU A 705 19.55 18.08 37.44
C GLU A 705 18.32 17.92 36.54
N VAL A 706 17.13 17.70 37.12
CA VAL A 706 15.88 17.52 36.37
C VAL A 706 14.98 18.75 36.49
N THR A 707 14.38 19.19 35.38
CA THR A 707 13.33 20.21 35.32
C THR A 707 12.11 19.65 34.61
N ALA A 708 10.97 19.59 35.31
CA ALA A 708 9.72 19.02 34.81
C ALA A 708 8.49 19.75 35.39
N PRO A 709 7.28 19.60 34.79
CA PRO A 709 6.01 20.01 35.41
C PRO A 709 5.71 19.28 36.72
N GLU A 710 4.85 19.86 37.58
CA GLU A 710 4.42 19.24 38.85
C GLU A 710 3.66 17.91 38.68
N SER A 711 3.20 17.59 37.46
CA SER A 711 2.55 16.32 37.11
C SER A 711 3.52 15.18 36.79
N VAL A 712 4.83 15.44 36.72
CA VAL A 712 5.86 14.43 36.47
C VAL A 712 6.51 14.03 37.77
N LEU A 713 6.50 12.74 38.10
CA LEU A 713 7.21 12.19 39.24
C LEU A 713 8.60 11.74 38.80
N THR A 714 9.62 12.07 39.60
CA THR A 714 11.01 11.67 39.36
C THR A 714 11.59 10.99 40.59
N THR A 715 12.25 9.85 40.40
CA THR A 715 12.92 9.09 41.46
C THR A 715 14.37 8.83 41.06
N TRP A 716 15.30 9.11 41.98
CA TRP A 716 16.73 8.84 41.81
C TRP A 716 17.19 7.75 42.79
N ASP A 717 17.92 6.77 42.28
CA ASP A 717 18.64 5.78 43.08
C ASP A 717 20.16 5.97 42.92
N GLU A 718 20.82 6.41 43.99
CA GLU A 718 22.28 6.60 44.07
C GLU A 718 23.04 5.26 44.03
N GLY A 719 22.41 4.14 44.42
CA GLY A 719 23.02 2.81 44.44
C GLY A 719 23.16 2.17 43.06
N THR A 720 22.13 2.30 42.21
CA THR A 720 22.12 1.77 40.83
C THR A 720 22.44 2.81 39.75
N GLY A 721 22.42 4.11 40.10
CA GLY A 721 22.61 5.21 39.15
C GLY A 721 21.39 5.46 38.25
N GLN A 722 20.20 5.05 38.68
CA GLN A 722 18.96 5.12 37.90
C GLN A 722 18.16 6.39 38.20
N LEU A 723 17.79 7.12 37.14
CA LEU A 723 16.71 8.11 37.17
C LEU A 723 15.46 7.49 36.54
N ARG A 724 14.41 7.29 37.33
CA ARG A 724 13.06 6.95 36.86
C ARG A 724 12.20 8.22 36.73
N ILE A 725 11.43 8.29 35.66
CA ILE A 725 10.50 9.36 35.34
C ILE A 725 9.15 8.72 35.06
N ASN A 726 8.12 9.09 35.82
CA ASN A 726 6.73 8.70 35.61
C ASN A 726 5.92 9.93 35.16
N LEU A 727 5.18 9.80 34.06
CA LEU A 727 4.33 10.83 33.47
C LEU A 727 3.00 10.24 32.97
N VAL A 728 2.09 11.07 32.49
CA VAL A 728 0.86 10.66 31.82
C VAL A 728 0.74 11.42 30.50
N HIS A 729 0.35 10.73 29.43
CA HIS A 729 0.14 11.31 28.10
C HIS A 729 -1.24 11.99 27.98
N GLY A 730 -1.39 12.96 27.08
CA GLY A 730 -2.64 13.66 26.86
C GLY A 730 -2.50 14.87 25.91
N ASP A 731 -3.60 15.64 25.78
CA ASP A 731 -3.79 16.82 24.91
C ASP A 731 -2.63 17.84 24.86
N GLN A 732 -1.78 17.89 25.88
CA GLN A 732 -0.71 18.89 26.04
C GLN A 732 0.66 18.22 26.24
N PRO A 733 1.62 18.45 25.34
CA PRO A 733 2.96 17.86 25.42
C PRO A 733 3.69 18.09 26.77
N VAL A 734 4.10 16.99 27.40
CA VAL A 734 4.88 17.00 28.64
C VAL A 734 6.37 17.04 28.28
N GLN A 735 7.08 18.07 28.77
CA GLN A 735 8.51 18.25 28.53
C GLN A 735 9.31 18.06 29.83
N VAL A 736 10.31 17.18 29.79
CA VAL A 736 11.23 16.92 30.91
C VAL A 736 12.66 17.17 30.44
N GLU A 737 13.39 18.04 31.15
CA GLU A 737 14.79 18.35 30.84
C GLU A 737 15.71 17.75 31.91
N ILE A 738 16.80 17.11 31.48
CA ILE A 738 17.68 16.31 32.34
C ILE A 738 19.14 16.65 32.03
N ALA A 739 19.83 17.33 32.94
CA ALA A 739 21.23 17.74 32.79
C ALA A 739 22.16 16.94 33.71
N GLY A 740 22.82 15.93 33.16
CA GLY A 740 23.55 14.92 33.93
C GLY A 740 24.91 14.53 33.33
N ARG A 741 25.50 13.47 33.88
CA ARG A 741 26.58 12.70 33.24
C ARG A 741 26.02 11.32 32.87
N PRO A 742 25.55 11.11 31.64
CA PRO A 742 24.98 9.82 31.25
C PRO A 742 26.02 8.69 31.37
N LEU A 743 25.52 7.47 31.50
CA LEU A 743 26.29 6.24 31.60
C LEU A 743 25.73 5.22 30.60
N THR A 744 26.61 4.53 29.89
CA THR A 744 26.34 3.56 28.81
C THR A 744 27.41 2.46 28.86
N SER A 745 27.31 1.42 28.02
CA SER A 745 28.42 0.45 27.82
C SER A 745 29.74 1.12 27.40
N ALA A 746 29.69 2.26 26.69
CA ALA A 746 30.87 3.07 26.37
C ALA A 746 31.46 3.85 27.57
N GLY A 747 30.87 3.71 28.77
CA GLY A 747 31.28 4.35 30.01
C GLY A 747 30.55 5.67 30.30
N SER A 748 31.11 6.47 31.21
CA SER A 748 30.51 7.74 31.64
C SER A 748 30.91 8.90 30.73
N GLY A 749 29.89 9.60 30.18
CA GLY A 749 30.07 10.64 29.19
C GLY A 749 30.50 12.01 29.73
N GLY A 750 30.32 13.03 28.88
CA GLY A 750 30.44 14.43 29.25
C GLY A 750 29.35 14.88 30.23
N LYS A 751 29.16 16.20 30.38
CA LYS A 751 27.88 16.72 30.85
C LYS A 751 27.00 17.01 29.63
N SER A 752 25.84 16.36 29.56
CA SER A 752 24.87 16.50 28.47
C SER A 752 23.47 16.82 29.01
N ARG A 753 22.60 17.35 28.14
CA ARG A 753 21.20 17.69 28.42
C ARG A 753 20.29 16.90 27.48
N LEU A 754 19.51 15.97 28.02
CA LEU A 754 18.39 15.36 27.32
C LEU A 754 17.13 16.20 27.55
N VAL A 755 16.36 16.41 26.50
CA VAL A 755 14.97 16.85 26.58
C VAL A 755 14.10 15.70 26.10
N LEU A 756 13.28 15.16 27.00
CA LEU A 756 12.19 14.26 26.63
C LEU A 756 10.94 15.11 26.36
N ARG A 757 10.24 14.83 25.26
CA ARG A 757 8.97 15.47 24.90
C ARG A 757 7.92 14.41 24.61
N ALA A 758 7.15 14.06 25.65
CA ALA A 758 6.05 13.14 25.54
C ALA A 758 4.82 13.84 24.94
N ILE A 759 4.22 13.24 23.92
CA ILE A 759 3.00 13.70 23.24
C ILE A 759 2.06 12.50 23.07
N SER A 760 0.75 12.72 23.03
CA SER A 760 -0.15 11.61 22.74
C SER A 760 -0.15 11.21 21.26
N ARG A 761 -0.65 10.01 20.95
CA ARG A 761 -0.93 9.54 19.58
C ARG A 761 -1.79 10.55 18.80
N THR A 762 -2.76 11.20 19.46
CA THR A 762 -3.57 12.28 18.86
C THR A 762 -2.71 13.46 18.42
N ALA A 763 -1.77 13.92 19.26
CA ALA A 763 -0.82 14.97 18.89
C ALA A 763 0.24 14.52 17.84
N ALA A 764 0.58 13.22 17.81
CA ALA A 764 1.51 12.65 16.84
C ALA A 764 0.97 12.72 15.39
N THR A 765 -0.36 12.71 15.19
CA THR A 765 -1.01 12.89 13.87
C THR A 765 -0.48 14.12 13.13
N THR A 766 -0.37 15.27 13.83
CA THR A 766 0.08 16.57 13.29
C THR A 766 1.52 16.92 13.66
N THR A 767 2.29 15.94 14.14
CA THR A 767 3.72 16.09 14.44
C THR A 767 4.59 15.49 13.33
N TRP A 768 5.62 16.20 12.89
CA TRP A 768 6.45 15.85 11.73
C TRP A 768 7.94 16.17 11.95
N PHE A 769 8.81 15.26 11.55
CA PHE A 769 10.27 15.40 11.63
C PHE A 769 10.84 15.67 10.24
N LEU A 770 11.07 16.95 9.91
CA LEU A 770 11.59 17.35 8.60
C LEU A 770 13.13 17.43 8.63
N GLY A 771 13.79 16.41 8.07
CA GLY A 771 15.23 16.43 7.80
C GLY A 771 15.56 17.38 6.65
N GLY A 772 16.47 18.33 6.87
CA GLY A 772 16.57 19.52 6.02
C GLY A 772 17.74 19.58 5.03
N ARG A 773 17.46 20.20 3.89
CA ARG A 773 18.37 20.33 2.74
C ARG A 773 19.22 21.61 2.84
N PRO A 774 20.52 21.62 2.51
CA PRO A 774 21.21 22.88 2.26
C PRO A 774 20.71 23.51 0.95
N VAL A 775 20.35 24.80 0.96
CA VAL A 775 19.82 25.53 -0.23
C VAL A 775 20.81 25.56 -1.41
N ASN A 776 22.08 25.20 -1.20
CA ASN A 776 23.03 24.95 -2.28
C ASN A 776 24.03 23.86 -1.86
N ARG A 777 24.53 23.04 -2.81
CA ARG A 777 25.60 22.03 -2.56
C ARG A 777 26.91 22.65 -1.97
N SER A 778 27.07 23.97 -2.00
CA SER A 778 28.19 24.70 -1.41
C SER A 778 27.91 25.38 -0.05
N THR A 779 26.67 25.35 0.46
CA THR A 779 26.32 25.89 1.79
C THR A 779 26.34 24.81 2.87
N VAL A 780 27.05 25.06 3.96
CA VAL A 780 27.09 24.17 5.13
C VAL A 780 25.76 24.26 5.89
N THR A 781 25.10 23.12 6.08
CA THR A 781 23.92 22.98 6.95
C THR A 781 24.30 23.22 8.42
N PRO A 782 23.60 24.10 9.17
CA PRO A 782 23.78 24.22 10.61
C PRO A 782 23.37 22.91 11.30
N GLY A 783 24.33 22.26 11.97
CA GLY A 783 24.11 20.96 12.63
C GLY A 783 24.60 19.73 11.84
N GLY A 784 24.97 19.86 10.56
CA GLY A 784 25.43 18.74 9.74
C GLY A 784 24.32 18.08 8.93
N THR A 785 24.46 16.77 8.66
CA THR A 785 23.45 15.93 7.97
C THR A 785 22.17 15.76 8.78
N ASP A 786 22.28 15.78 10.11
CA ASP A 786 21.24 15.30 11.03
C ASP A 786 20.31 16.45 11.49
N ALA A 787 20.36 17.57 10.76
CA ALA A 787 19.61 18.79 11.05
C ALA A 787 18.12 18.61 10.70
N HIS A 788 17.29 18.44 11.73
CA HIS A 788 15.84 18.33 11.60
C HIS A 788 15.11 19.48 12.28
N VAL A 789 14.07 19.99 11.62
CA VAL A 789 13.02 20.78 12.27
C VAL A 789 11.87 19.86 12.64
N VAL A 790 11.43 19.90 13.90
CA VAL A 790 10.17 19.25 14.30
C VAL A 790 9.05 20.27 14.18
N VAL A 791 7.97 19.87 13.53
CA VAL A 791 6.72 20.63 13.38
C VAL A 791 5.68 19.94 14.26
N GLU A 792 4.95 20.68 15.07
CA GLU A 792 3.77 20.19 15.81
C GLU A 792 2.56 21.06 15.45
N GLY A 793 1.38 20.44 15.29
CA GLY A 793 0.13 21.15 15.05
C GLY A 793 -0.15 21.49 13.58
N ALA A 794 0.61 20.94 12.61
CA ALA A 794 0.32 21.07 11.19
C ALA A 794 -0.27 19.76 10.64
N GLU A 795 -1.40 19.85 9.93
CA GLU A 795 -2.00 18.71 9.21
C GLU A 795 -0.99 18.09 8.25
N LEU A 796 -0.27 18.93 7.49
CA LEU A 796 0.79 18.50 6.57
C LEU A 796 2.04 19.36 6.76
N ALA A 797 3.20 18.71 6.80
CA ALA A 797 4.50 19.36 6.71
C ALA A 797 5.34 18.64 5.64
N ARG A 798 5.82 19.37 4.63
CA ARG A 798 6.40 18.75 3.41
C ARG A 798 7.93 18.66 3.44
N THR A 799 8.58 19.82 3.47
CA THR A 799 10.01 19.97 3.22
C THR A 799 10.58 21.10 4.07
N VAL A 800 11.87 21.01 4.42
CA VAL A 800 12.62 22.13 4.99
C VAL A 800 13.96 22.33 4.27
N ALA A 801 14.27 23.59 3.96
CA ALA A 801 15.52 24.01 3.35
C ALA A 801 16.25 25.02 4.24
N PHE A 802 17.54 24.80 4.48
CA PHE A 802 18.38 25.61 5.36
C PHE A 802 19.25 26.60 4.58
N ALA A 803 19.11 27.89 4.90
CA ALA A 803 19.86 29.00 4.34
C ALA A 803 20.65 29.73 5.44
N ARG A 804 21.82 29.19 5.83
CA ARG A 804 22.79 29.73 6.83
C ARG A 804 22.27 29.85 8.27
N ALA A 805 21.27 30.69 8.50
CA ALA A 805 20.64 30.95 9.80
C ALA A 805 19.11 31.03 9.66
N ASP A 806 18.59 30.77 8.47
CA ASP A 806 17.17 30.71 8.15
C ASP A 806 16.80 29.26 7.80
N ALA A 807 15.59 28.84 8.16
CA ALA A 807 14.97 27.61 7.68
C ALA A 807 13.68 27.97 6.91
N GLU A 808 13.47 27.43 5.72
CA GLU A 808 12.27 27.66 4.91
C GLU A 808 11.46 26.37 4.81
N ILE A 809 10.15 26.44 5.09
CA ILE A 809 9.26 25.30 5.32
C ILE A 809 7.94 25.50 4.59
N VAL A 810 7.47 24.45 3.92
CA VAL A 810 6.10 24.39 3.37
C VAL A 810 5.21 23.55 4.29
N LEU A 811 4.16 24.19 4.82
CA LEU A 811 3.17 23.59 5.73
C LEU A 811 1.76 23.77 5.18
N GLY A 812 0.90 22.76 5.38
CA GLY A 812 -0.50 22.79 4.98
C GLY A 812 -1.46 22.52 6.14
N SER A 813 -2.65 23.09 6.00
CA SER A 813 -3.84 22.79 6.80
C SER A 813 -5.12 23.15 6.05
N THR A 814 -6.17 22.36 6.26
CA THR A 814 -7.59 22.68 5.97
C THR A 814 -8.17 23.75 6.90
N ASP A 815 -7.55 24.02 8.04
CA ASP A 815 -8.16 24.77 9.14
C ASP A 815 -7.21 25.82 9.75
N LEU A 816 -7.71 26.55 10.75
CA LEU A 816 -6.89 27.43 11.58
C LEU A 816 -6.08 26.58 12.57
N ALA A 817 -4.75 26.54 12.42
CA ALA A 817 -3.89 25.70 13.24
C ALA A 817 -2.72 26.48 13.87
N GLU A 818 -2.47 26.26 15.16
CA GLU A 818 -1.32 26.83 15.87
C GLU A 818 -0.12 25.87 15.81
N VAL A 819 0.96 26.30 15.15
CA VAL A 819 2.13 25.47 14.89
C VAL A 819 3.31 25.85 15.79
N ARG A 820 3.91 24.85 16.44
CA ARG A 820 5.22 24.93 17.13
C ARG A 820 6.31 24.36 16.22
N LEU A 821 7.44 25.05 16.14
CA LEU A 821 8.57 24.71 15.27
C LEU A 821 9.86 24.62 16.10
N ASP A 822 10.37 23.42 16.30
CA ASP A 822 11.59 23.13 17.08
C ASP A 822 12.78 22.98 16.11
N VAL A 823 13.65 23.98 16.06
CA VAL A 823 14.69 24.13 15.02
C VAL A 823 16.10 23.81 15.54
N PRO A 824 17.03 23.35 14.67
CA PRO A 824 18.38 23.00 15.08
C PRO A 824 19.24 24.22 15.44
N ASP A 825 20.32 23.96 16.20
CA ASP A 825 21.22 24.99 16.73
C ASP A 825 21.82 25.88 15.63
N GLY A 826 21.62 27.19 15.78
CA GLY A 826 22.15 28.21 14.87
C GLY A 826 21.10 28.89 14.00
N ILE A 827 19.94 28.27 13.79
CA ILE A 827 18.79 28.90 13.13
C ILE A 827 18.25 30.06 14.00
N ARG A 828 17.85 31.14 13.35
CA ARG A 828 17.41 32.43 13.94
C ARG A 828 16.05 32.90 13.46
N ARG A 829 15.60 32.36 12.33
CA ARG A 829 14.32 32.68 11.68
C ARG A 829 13.84 31.45 10.93
N VAL A 830 12.52 31.27 10.92
CA VAL A 830 11.84 30.34 10.03
C VAL A 830 11.01 31.12 9.02
N ILE A 831 10.89 30.62 7.80
CA ILE A 831 10.05 31.16 6.73
C ILE A 831 9.01 30.07 6.43
N VAL A 832 7.77 30.27 6.88
CA VAL A 832 6.68 29.31 6.69
C VAL A 832 5.77 29.85 5.60
N ASN A 833 5.64 29.13 4.48
CA ASN A 833 4.86 29.56 3.31
C ASN A 833 5.19 31.01 2.91
N GLY A 834 6.48 31.32 2.76
CA GLY A 834 7.01 32.67 2.49
C GLY A 834 6.97 33.67 3.67
N GLN A 835 6.33 33.33 4.80
CA GLN A 835 6.20 34.24 5.94
C GLN A 835 7.29 34.04 7.01
N SER A 836 8.12 35.05 7.20
CA SER A 836 9.13 35.11 8.26
C SER A 836 8.53 35.06 9.68
N ARG A 837 9.16 34.27 10.56
CA ARG A 837 8.96 34.19 12.02
C ARG A 837 10.32 34.14 12.73
N PRO A 838 10.54 34.88 13.84
CA PRO A 838 11.79 34.80 14.60
C PRO A 838 11.87 33.52 15.45
N VAL A 839 13.08 33.06 15.74
CA VAL A 839 13.34 31.94 16.67
C VAL A 839 13.79 32.49 18.03
N SER A 840 13.16 32.04 19.12
CA SER A 840 13.63 32.23 20.50
C SER A 840 13.94 30.86 21.11
N ASP A 841 15.13 30.71 21.68
CA ASP A 841 15.55 29.52 22.45
C ASP A 841 15.34 28.16 21.75
N GLY A 842 15.46 28.16 20.42
CA GLY A 842 15.27 26.98 19.56
C GLY A 842 13.85 26.82 19.00
N ILE A 843 12.90 27.67 19.41
CA ILE A 843 11.48 27.56 19.02
C ILE A 843 11.06 28.76 18.15
N ALA A 844 10.26 28.50 17.12
CA ALA A 844 9.39 29.49 16.48
C ALA A 844 7.92 29.03 16.57
N THR A 845 6.99 29.98 16.44
CA THR A 845 5.54 29.69 16.38
C THR A 845 4.89 30.38 15.18
N HIS A 846 3.81 29.77 14.67
CA HIS A 846 3.10 30.25 13.50
C HIS A 846 1.63 29.81 13.51
N THR A 847 0.69 30.74 13.39
CA THR A 847 -0.72 30.43 13.10
C THR A 847 -0.91 30.19 11.59
N LEU A 848 -1.16 28.96 11.17
CA LEU A 848 -1.67 28.66 9.83
C LEU A 848 -3.10 29.16 9.74
N SER A 849 -3.45 29.75 8.60
CA SER A 849 -4.82 30.20 8.32
C SER A 849 -5.58 29.11 7.58
N ALA A 850 -6.85 28.91 7.94
CA ALA A 850 -7.77 28.16 7.10
C ALA A 850 -7.77 28.75 5.68
N PRO A 851 -7.77 27.93 4.61
CA PRO A 851 -7.88 28.41 3.25
C PRO A 851 -9.25 29.05 3.00
N ALA A 852 -9.32 29.92 2.00
CA ALA A 852 -10.61 30.42 1.53
C ALA A 852 -11.40 29.26 0.89
N GLY A 853 -12.63 29.03 1.34
CA GLY A 853 -13.49 28.00 0.76
C GLY A 853 -13.72 28.24 -0.74
N PRO A 854 -13.64 27.20 -1.58
CA PRO A 854 -13.79 27.34 -3.03
C PRO A 854 -15.14 27.90 -3.43
N THR A 855 -15.16 28.66 -4.52
CA THR A 855 -16.41 28.97 -5.23
C THR A 855 -16.78 27.77 -6.08
N VAL A 856 -17.94 27.17 -5.79
CA VAL A 856 -18.50 26.06 -6.59
C VAL A 856 -19.38 26.66 -7.70
N PRO A 857 -19.09 26.41 -9.00
CA PRO A 857 -19.92 26.88 -10.10
C PRO A 857 -21.18 26.01 -10.30
N ASP A 858 -22.31 26.66 -10.63
CA ASP A 858 -23.52 25.97 -11.07
C ASP A 858 -23.31 25.30 -12.44
N LEU A 859 -23.70 24.02 -12.57
CA LEU A 859 -23.62 23.27 -13.83
C LEU A 859 -24.95 23.36 -14.59
N THR A 860 -24.91 23.76 -15.87
CA THR A 860 -26.09 23.87 -16.74
C THR A 860 -25.86 23.10 -18.03
N PHE A 861 -26.57 22.00 -18.22
CA PHE A 861 -26.31 21.06 -19.31
C PHE A 861 -27.09 21.40 -20.59
N ARG A 862 -26.47 21.09 -21.73
CA ARG A 862 -27.14 20.87 -23.03
C ARG A 862 -27.19 19.39 -23.35
N VAL A 863 -28.12 18.95 -24.21
CA VAL A 863 -28.32 17.54 -24.61
C VAL A 863 -28.39 17.33 -26.13
N ALA A 864 -27.87 16.19 -26.59
CA ALA A 864 -28.02 15.68 -27.95
C ALA A 864 -28.25 14.15 -27.96
N GLU A 865 -28.95 13.65 -28.99
CA GLU A 865 -29.12 12.20 -29.22
C GLU A 865 -27.80 11.56 -29.67
N GLY A 866 -27.44 10.42 -29.06
CA GLY A 866 -26.09 9.83 -29.11
C GLY A 866 -25.94 8.52 -29.88
N ALA A 867 -27.03 8.00 -30.45
CA ALA A 867 -27.07 6.69 -31.13
C ALA A 867 -27.76 6.74 -32.52
N PRO A 868 -27.34 7.59 -33.47
CA PRO A 868 -27.85 7.54 -34.85
C PRO A 868 -27.61 6.17 -35.52
N GLU A 869 -26.64 5.39 -35.04
CA GLU A 869 -26.39 3.99 -35.42
C GLU A 869 -27.58 3.05 -35.20
N ALA A 870 -28.54 3.41 -34.34
CA ALA A 870 -29.77 2.65 -34.15
C ALA A 870 -30.76 2.76 -35.33
N ALA A 871 -30.66 3.81 -36.15
CA ALA A 871 -31.61 4.06 -37.24
C ALA A 871 -31.46 3.06 -38.41
N ALA A 872 -32.59 2.70 -39.02
CA ALA A 872 -32.63 1.75 -40.15
C ALA A 872 -31.84 2.25 -41.38
N ASP A 873 -31.86 3.56 -41.63
CA ASP A 873 -31.26 4.23 -42.79
C ASP A 873 -29.87 4.83 -42.51
N PHE A 874 -29.26 4.54 -41.36
CA PHE A 874 -27.88 4.94 -41.05
C PHE A 874 -26.87 4.29 -42.01
N ASP A 875 -25.94 5.09 -42.53
CA ASP A 875 -24.88 4.63 -43.45
C ASP A 875 -23.68 4.05 -42.68
N ASP A 876 -23.65 2.72 -42.59
CA ASP A 876 -22.54 1.94 -42.02
C ASP A 876 -21.47 1.52 -43.05
N SER A 877 -21.51 2.02 -44.29
CA SER A 877 -20.65 1.53 -45.38
C SER A 877 -19.15 1.74 -45.17
N ALA A 878 -18.77 2.63 -44.24
CA ALA A 878 -17.39 2.87 -43.83
C ALA A 878 -16.91 1.96 -42.67
N TRP A 879 -17.78 1.15 -42.06
CA TRP A 879 -17.42 0.29 -40.92
C TRP A 879 -16.71 -0.99 -41.37
N THR A 880 -15.92 -1.54 -40.45
CA THR A 880 -15.25 -2.84 -40.63
C THR A 880 -16.28 -3.93 -40.88
N VAL A 881 -16.14 -4.65 -42.00
CA VAL A 881 -16.98 -5.81 -42.32
C VAL A 881 -16.52 -7.00 -41.47
N ALA A 882 -17.48 -7.71 -40.87
CA ALA A 882 -17.23 -8.87 -40.03
C ALA A 882 -17.60 -10.16 -40.77
N ASP A 883 -16.75 -10.54 -41.74
CA ASP A 883 -16.89 -11.72 -42.60
C ASP A 883 -15.86 -12.83 -42.29
N SER A 884 -14.97 -12.63 -41.31
CA SER A 884 -13.96 -13.61 -40.92
C SER A 884 -14.60 -14.91 -40.39
N THR A 885 -14.14 -16.06 -40.89
CA THR A 885 -14.55 -17.39 -40.41
C THR A 885 -13.54 -18.03 -39.46
N GLU A 886 -12.46 -17.34 -39.10
CA GLU A 886 -11.37 -17.85 -38.26
C GLU A 886 -10.95 -16.79 -37.23
N GLY A 887 -11.03 -17.13 -35.95
CA GLY A 887 -10.69 -16.22 -34.84
C GLY A 887 -9.20 -16.17 -34.53
N SER A 888 -8.74 -15.08 -33.89
CA SER A 888 -7.33 -14.92 -33.47
C SER A 888 -6.92 -15.94 -32.40
N THR A 889 -7.86 -16.37 -31.56
CA THR A 889 -7.67 -17.37 -30.51
C THR A 889 -8.83 -18.37 -30.49
N THR A 890 -8.70 -19.45 -29.73
CA THR A 890 -9.78 -20.44 -29.49
C THR A 890 -10.98 -19.87 -28.75
N PHE A 891 -10.85 -18.72 -28.09
CA PHE A 891 -11.96 -17.98 -27.49
C PHE A 891 -12.68 -17.14 -28.55
N GLN A 892 -11.92 -16.41 -29.37
CA GLN A 892 -12.42 -15.45 -30.38
C GLN A 892 -12.93 -16.11 -31.68
N GLY A 893 -13.30 -17.40 -31.65
CA GLY A 893 -13.76 -18.14 -32.83
C GLY A 893 -15.12 -17.66 -33.37
N PRO A 894 -15.52 -18.12 -34.58
CA PRO A 894 -16.81 -17.77 -35.16
C PRO A 894 -17.99 -18.30 -34.32
N GLY A 895 -19.06 -17.50 -34.23
CA GLY A 895 -20.28 -17.89 -33.53
C GLY A 895 -21.15 -18.89 -34.30
N ARG A 896 -22.35 -19.19 -33.77
CA ARG A 896 -23.38 -20.00 -34.45
C ARG A 896 -23.82 -19.42 -35.79
N GLY A 897 -23.65 -18.11 -35.99
CA GLY A 897 -23.84 -17.42 -37.27
C GLY A 897 -22.76 -17.68 -38.33
N GLY A 898 -21.66 -18.36 -37.99
CA GLY A 898 -20.60 -18.76 -38.93
C GLY A 898 -19.47 -17.73 -39.14
N VAL A 899 -19.58 -16.53 -38.57
CA VAL A 899 -18.55 -15.48 -38.60
C VAL A 899 -18.09 -15.09 -37.19
N VAL A 900 -16.87 -14.54 -37.09
CA VAL A 900 -16.32 -13.93 -35.88
C VAL A 900 -16.96 -12.57 -35.69
N LEU A 901 -17.52 -12.32 -34.50
CA LEU A 901 -18.03 -10.99 -34.11
C LEU A 901 -17.17 -10.34 -33.00
N ASP A 902 -16.24 -11.10 -32.40
CA ASP A 902 -15.43 -10.67 -31.27
C ASP A 902 -14.69 -9.34 -31.49
N SER A 903 -14.84 -8.36 -30.59
CA SER A 903 -14.31 -7.01 -30.81
C SER A 903 -12.77 -6.96 -30.77
N ASN A 904 -12.11 -7.84 -29.99
CA ASN A 904 -10.65 -7.88 -29.90
C ASN A 904 -10.04 -8.33 -31.24
N HIS A 905 -10.68 -9.27 -31.96
CA HIS A 905 -10.27 -9.71 -33.31
C HIS A 905 -10.20 -8.54 -34.31
N TYR A 906 -11.10 -7.57 -34.20
CA TYR A 906 -11.16 -6.38 -35.06
C TYR A 906 -10.36 -5.18 -34.52
N GLY A 907 -9.57 -5.36 -33.45
CA GLY A 907 -8.72 -4.31 -32.87
C GLY A 907 -9.46 -3.34 -31.95
N TYR A 908 -10.69 -3.65 -31.53
CA TYR A 908 -11.52 -2.81 -30.68
C TYR A 908 -11.57 -3.37 -29.25
N PHE A 909 -10.56 -3.00 -28.45
CA PHE A 909 -10.34 -3.59 -27.14
C PHE A 909 -11.10 -2.93 -25.99
N GLU A 910 -11.46 -1.64 -26.10
CA GLU A 910 -11.97 -0.87 -24.96
C GLU A 910 -13.24 -0.06 -25.29
N GLY A 911 -14.07 0.16 -24.26
CA GLY A 911 -15.30 0.94 -24.32
C GLY A 911 -16.41 0.35 -25.21
N SER A 912 -17.47 1.14 -25.44
CA SER A 912 -18.69 0.66 -26.10
C SER A 912 -18.48 0.30 -27.58
N ILE A 913 -18.90 -0.90 -28.01
CA ILE A 913 -18.72 -1.41 -29.37
C ILE A 913 -20.07 -1.54 -30.09
N TRP A 914 -20.18 -0.98 -31.30
CA TRP A 914 -21.35 -1.15 -32.17
C TRP A 914 -21.21 -2.32 -33.15
N TYR A 915 -22.35 -2.94 -33.42
CA TYR A 915 -22.54 -3.99 -34.43
C TYR A 915 -23.79 -3.68 -35.25
N ARG A 916 -23.74 -3.92 -36.55
CA ARG A 916 -24.90 -3.82 -37.45
C ARG A 916 -24.96 -5.04 -38.37
N ALA A 917 -26.12 -5.68 -38.43
CA ALA A 917 -26.40 -6.83 -39.29
C ALA A 917 -27.50 -6.50 -40.30
N VAL A 918 -27.23 -6.73 -41.58
CA VAL A 918 -28.20 -6.61 -42.67
C VAL A 918 -28.55 -8.02 -43.15
N PHE A 919 -29.84 -8.38 -43.13
CA PHE A 919 -30.33 -9.70 -43.51
C PHE A 919 -31.75 -9.65 -44.11
N THR A 920 -32.21 -10.76 -44.71
CA THR A 920 -33.62 -10.91 -45.11
C THR A 920 -34.39 -11.63 -44.02
N ALA A 921 -35.41 -11.03 -43.43
CA ALA A 921 -36.15 -11.60 -42.32
C ALA A 921 -36.94 -12.86 -42.69
N GLY A 922 -37.01 -13.83 -41.79
CA GLY A 922 -37.78 -15.07 -41.91
C GLY A 922 -39.03 -15.09 -41.04
N GLU A 923 -39.68 -16.26 -40.96
CA GLU A 923 -40.94 -16.46 -40.22
C GLU A 923 -40.79 -16.47 -38.68
N SER A 924 -39.56 -16.67 -38.17
CA SER A 924 -39.29 -16.63 -36.72
C SER A 924 -39.24 -15.18 -36.22
N ARG A 925 -39.77 -14.94 -35.02
CA ARG A 925 -39.71 -13.64 -34.34
C ARG A 925 -38.74 -13.58 -33.18
N GLU A 926 -38.06 -14.68 -32.87
CA GLU A 926 -36.99 -14.73 -31.86
C GLU A 926 -35.63 -14.56 -32.52
N LEU A 927 -34.76 -13.75 -31.89
CA LEU A 927 -33.32 -13.69 -32.14
C LEU A 927 -32.55 -13.89 -30.83
N VAL A 928 -31.34 -14.43 -30.91
CA VAL A 928 -30.50 -14.71 -29.72
C VAL A 928 -29.14 -14.05 -29.88
N LEU A 929 -28.70 -13.32 -28.87
CA LEU A 929 -27.41 -12.62 -28.82
C LEU A 929 -26.57 -13.13 -27.64
N ARG A 930 -25.24 -13.15 -27.79
CA ARG A 930 -24.28 -13.32 -26.70
C ARG A 930 -23.24 -12.21 -26.74
N GLY A 931 -23.41 -11.24 -25.85
CA GLY A 931 -22.39 -10.22 -25.57
C GLY A 931 -21.51 -10.60 -24.39
N ASN A 932 -20.30 -10.04 -24.34
CA ASN A 932 -19.44 -10.01 -23.17
C ASN A 932 -18.69 -8.68 -23.09
N GLY A 933 -18.80 -7.98 -21.96
CA GLY A 933 -18.06 -6.73 -21.69
C GLY A 933 -17.22 -6.76 -20.40
N GLY A 934 -16.96 -7.97 -19.86
CA GLY A 934 -16.19 -8.16 -18.63
C GLY A 934 -16.87 -9.13 -17.67
N THR A 935 -16.38 -10.37 -17.62
CA THR A 935 -16.77 -11.36 -16.59
C THR A 935 -15.54 -12.01 -15.99
N GLY A 936 -15.64 -12.38 -14.71
CA GLY A 936 -14.53 -12.95 -13.93
C GLY A 936 -14.40 -12.35 -12.52
N GLN A 937 -15.45 -11.67 -12.05
CA GLN A 937 -15.49 -10.99 -10.77
C GLN A 937 -15.38 -11.99 -9.60
N PRO A 938 -14.75 -11.60 -8.48
CA PRO A 938 -14.68 -12.45 -7.29
C PRO A 938 -16.06 -12.59 -6.64
N PRO A 939 -16.26 -13.53 -5.70
CA PRO A 939 -17.59 -13.90 -5.17
C PRO A 939 -18.39 -12.74 -4.55
N GLN A 940 -17.74 -11.67 -4.10
CA GLN A 940 -18.36 -10.48 -3.54
C GLN A 940 -18.77 -9.41 -4.57
N GLY A 941 -18.47 -9.60 -5.87
CA GLY A 941 -18.81 -8.68 -6.96
C GLY A 941 -19.95 -9.16 -7.87
N GLN A 942 -20.34 -8.32 -8.83
CA GLN A 942 -21.36 -8.62 -9.84
C GLN A 942 -20.85 -8.26 -11.25
N GLN A 943 -21.43 -8.89 -12.27
CA GLN A 943 -21.06 -8.69 -13.68
C GLN A 943 -21.68 -7.38 -14.21
N PRO A 944 -20.87 -6.33 -14.52
CA PRO A 944 -21.40 -4.98 -14.78
C PRO A 944 -21.90 -4.74 -16.21
N ALA A 945 -21.40 -5.51 -17.18
CA ALA A 945 -21.58 -5.24 -18.60
C ALA A 945 -22.98 -5.60 -19.13
N PHE A 946 -23.49 -4.77 -20.06
CA PHE A 946 -24.76 -4.99 -20.75
C PHE A 946 -24.68 -4.63 -22.24
N LEU A 947 -25.68 -5.09 -22.99
CA LEU A 947 -25.92 -4.77 -24.38
C LEU A 947 -27.30 -4.16 -24.58
N GLN A 948 -27.46 -3.38 -25.65
CA GLN A 948 -28.72 -2.79 -26.12
C GLN A 948 -28.94 -3.20 -27.59
N ALA A 949 -30.19 -3.45 -27.99
CA ALA A 949 -30.52 -3.88 -29.35
C ALA A 949 -31.69 -3.10 -29.96
N TRP A 950 -31.62 -2.86 -31.27
CA TRP A 950 -32.66 -2.22 -32.09
C TRP A 950 -32.82 -2.98 -33.41
N ALA A 951 -34.04 -3.19 -33.88
CA ALA A 951 -34.29 -3.69 -35.24
C ALA A 951 -35.18 -2.73 -36.02
N ASP A 952 -34.78 -2.41 -37.25
CA ASP A 952 -35.41 -1.43 -38.15
C ASP A 952 -35.69 -0.06 -37.47
N GLY A 953 -34.84 0.35 -36.52
CA GLY A 953 -34.98 1.56 -35.71
C GLY A 953 -35.71 1.39 -34.38
N SER A 954 -36.48 0.31 -34.21
CA SER A 954 -37.24 0.04 -32.99
C SER A 954 -36.40 -0.64 -31.91
N TYR A 955 -36.37 -0.07 -30.71
CA TYR A 955 -35.68 -0.65 -29.55
C TYR A 955 -36.30 -1.98 -29.13
N LEU A 956 -35.45 -3.00 -28.94
CA LEU A 956 -35.83 -4.35 -28.50
C LEU A 956 -35.61 -4.57 -27.00
N GLY A 957 -34.74 -3.77 -26.37
CA GLY A 957 -34.41 -3.86 -24.95
C GLY A 957 -32.91 -3.82 -24.65
N ALA A 958 -32.58 -3.86 -23.36
CA ALA A 958 -31.25 -4.10 -22.84
C ALA A 958 -31.16 -5.49 -22.20
N ALA A 959 -29.98 -6.11 -22.21
CA ALA A 959 -29.74 -7.39 -21.55
C ALA A 959 -28.28 -7.54 -21.06
N PRO A 960 -27.99 -8.40 -20.07
CA PRO A 960 -26.62 -8.61 -19.57
C PRO A 960 -25.66 -9.14 -20.65
N ALA A 961 -24.50 -8.49 -20.81
CA ALA A 961 -23.43 -8.88 -21.72
C ALA A 961 -22.39 -9.70 -20.93
N VAL A 962 -22.77 -10.93 -20.60
CA VAL A 962 -22.08 -11.78 -19.60
C VAL A 962 -21.77 -13.19 -20.11
N GLY A 963 -21.59 -13.36 -21.42
CA GLY A 963 -21.27 -14.66 -22.05
C GLY A 963 -22.44 -15.64 -22.20
N LYS A 964 -23.67 -15.23 -21.88
CA LYS A 964 -24.88 -16.07 -21.83
C LYS A 964 -25.88 -15.66 -22.92
N ASP A 965 -26.68 -16.61 -23.41
CA ASP A 965 -27.76 -16.34 -24.37
C ASP A 965 -28.77 -15.31 -23.82
N GLN A 966 -28.99 -14.23 -24.58
CA GLN A 966 -30.05 -13.26 -24.38
C GLN A 966 -31.02 -13.37 -25.57
N THR A 967 -32.27 -13.75 -25.32
CA THR A 967 -33.31 -13.87 -26.36
C THR A 967 -34.13 -12.60 -26.42
N PHE A 968 -34.29 -12.05 -27.63
CA PHE A 968 -35.15 -10.90 -27.91
C PHE A 968 -36.28 -11.31 -28.87
N THR A 969 -37.46 -10.72 -28.66
CA THR A 969 -38.63 -10.92 -29.51
C THR A 969 -38.87 -9.69 -30.37
N LEU A 970 -38.92 -9.87 -31.69
CA LEU A 970 -39.19 -8.82 -32.66
C LEU A 970 -40.68 -8.41 -32.61
N PRO A 971 -41.00 -7.10 -32.57
CA PRO A 971 -42.38 -6.60 -32.74
C PRO A 971 -43.05 -7.06 -34.04
N GLU A 972 -44.39 -7.04 -34.08
CA GLU A 972 -45.16 -7.56 -35.22
C GLU A 972 -44.89 -6.79 -36.54
N ASP A 973 -44.63 -5.49 -36.43
CA ASP A 973 -44.40 -4.53 -37.52
C ASP A 973 -42.92 -4.35 -37.90
N VAL A 974 -42.00 -4.82 -37.05
CA VAL A 974 -40.55 -4.84 -37.28
C VAL A 974 -40.16 -6.14 -37.99
N ALA A 975 -39.08 -6.13 -38.78
CA ALA A 975 -38.50 -7.32 -39.40
C ALA A 975 -39.51 -8.23 -40.12
N VAL A 976 -40.33 -7.62 -40.99
CA VAL A 976 -41.43 -8.30 -41.70
C VAL A 976 -40.88 -9.42 -42.60
N PRO A 977 -41.40 -10.66 -42.54
CA PRO A 977 -40.87 -11.80 -43.31
C PRO A 977 -40.72 -11.50 -44.81
N GLY A 978 -39.53 -11.76 -45.34
CA GLY A 978 -39.14 -11.47 -46.73
C GLY A 978 -38.67 -10.04 -47.01
N ALA A 979 -38.71 -9.13 -46.03
CA ALA A 979 -38.09 -7.81 -46.14
C ALA A 979 -36.60 -7.85 -45.80
N THR A 980 -35.84 -6.87 -46.29
CA THR A 980 -34.50 -6.56 -45.75
C THR A 980 -34.65 -5.87 -44.40
N THR A 981 -33.89 -6.31 -43.41
CA THR A 981 -33.93 -5.85 -42.02
C THR A 981 -32.53 -5.45 -41.57
N VAL A 982 -32.48 -4.42 -40.73
CA VAL A 982 -31.27 -3.96 -40.04
C VAL A 982 -31.43 -4.24 -38.55
N LEU A 983 -30.48 -4.98 -37.97
CA LEU A 983 -30.32 -5.12 -36.52
C LEU A 983 -29.07 -4.35 -36.08
N SER A 984 -29.24 -3.37 -35.21
CA SER A 984 -28.14 -2.69 -34.50
C SER A 984 -28.02 -3.24 -33.09
N VAL A 985 -26.79 -3.55 -32.66
CA VAL A 985 -26.48 -3.97 -31.28
C VAL A 985 -25.32 -3.11 -30.76
N LEU A 986 -25.47 -2.58 -29.56
CA LEU A 986 -24.43 -1.88 -28.81
C LEU A 986 -24.04 -2.75 -27.61
N VAL A 987 -22.74 -2.96 -27.39
CA VAL A 987 -22.23 -3.68 -26.20
C VAL A 987 -21.29 -2.77 -25.43
N HIS A 988 -21.58 -2.53 -24.15
CA HIS A 988 -20.72 -1.73 -23.29
C HIS A 988 -19.64 -2.62 -22.66
N ASN A 989 -18.42 -2.53 -23.21
CA ASN A 989 -17.22 -3.18 -22.65
C ASN A 989 -16.54 -2.25 -21.62
N LEU A 990 -15.97 -2.85 -20.57
CA LEU A 990 -15.48 -2.16 -19.38
C LEU A 990 -14.03 -2.53 -19.02
N GLY A 991 -13.28 -3.11 -19.95
CA GLY A 991 -11.87 -3.50 -19.78
C GLY A 991 -11.60 -4.96 -20.16
N GLN A 992 -10.33 -5.32 -20.29
CA GLN A 992 -9.87 -6.70 -20.43
C GLN A 992 -9.58 -7.31 -19.05
N ASN A 993 -9.77 -8.62 -18.88
CA ASN A 993 -9.56 -9.27 -17.58
C ASN A 993 -8.07 -9.43 -17.25
N LEU A 994 -7.75 -9.63 -15.97
CA LEU A 994 -6.44 -10.04 -15.48
C LEU A 994 -5.99 -11.40 -16.06
N ASP A 995 -4.67 -11.61 -16.16
CA ASP A 995 -4.04 -12.87 -16.60
C ASP A 995 -3.40 -13.67 -15.44
N TRP A 996 -3.70 -13.27 -14.20
CA TRP A 996 -3.16 -13.82 -12.94
C TRP A 996 -3.22 -15.36 -12.86
N SER A 997 -4.26 -15.96 -13.44
CA SER A 997 -4.54 -17.40 -13.37
C SER A 997 -4.17 -18.21 -14.62
N ASP A 998 -3.56 -17.59 -15.65
CA ASP A 998 -3.08 -18.19 -16.92
C ASP A 998 -4.02 -19.22 -17.60
N ASN A 999 -5.33 -19.09 -17.36
CA ASN A 999 -6.36 -19.98 -17.90
C ASN A 999 -7.04 -19.41 -19.16
N GLY A 1000 -6.54 -18.28 -19.68
CA GLY A 1000 -7.09 -17.55 -20.82
C GLY A 1000 -8.27 -16.64 -20.51
N LEU A 1001 -8.62 -16.39 -19.24
CA LEU A 1001 -9.67 -15.43 -18.86
C LEU A 1001 -9.40 -14.00 -19.36
N SER A 1002 -8.13 -13.60 -19.44
CA SER A 1002 -7.66 -12.37 -20.10
C SER A 1002 -8.09 -12.27 -21.57
N LYS A 1003 -8.02 -13.38 -22.30
CA LYS A 1003 -8.35 -13.54 -23.73
C LYS A 1003 -9.83 -13.86 -23.98
N GLN A 1004 -10.64 -13.85 -22.92
CA GLN A 1004 -12.08 -14.07 -23.01
C GLN A 1004 -12.73 -13.04 -23.96
N ASN A 1005 -13.72 -13.49 -24.72
CA ASN A 1005 -14.44 -12.70 -25.71
C ASN A 1005 -14.85 -11.30 -25.25
N ARG A 1006 -14.89 -10.35 -26.20
CA ARG A 1006 -15.39 -8.98 -26.01
C ARG A 1006 -16.36 -8.53 -27.09
N GLY A 1007 -17.22 -7.59 -26.74
CA GLY A 1007 -18.31 -7.11 -27.59
C GLY A 1007 -19.41 -8.17 -27.76
N LEU A 1008 -20.04 -8.21 -28.94
CA LEU A 1008 -20.93 -9.29 -29.36
C LEU A 1008 -20.05 -10.37 -29.99
N PHE A 1009 -20.07 -11.61 -29.51
CA PHE A 1009 -19.22 -12.68 -30.06
C PHE A 1009 -20.00 -13.79 -30.78
N ASP A 1010 -21.30 -13.89 -30.52
CA ASP A 1010 -22.17 -14.89 -31.15
C ASP A 1010 -23.63 -14.38 -31.24
N ALA A 1011 -24.28 -14.69 -32.37
CA ALA A 1011 -25.64 -14.27 -32.67
C ALA A 1011 -26.35 -15.30 -33.56
N VAL A 1012 -27.64 -15.52 -33.30
CA VAL A 1012 -28.55 -16.33 -34.12
C VAL A 1012 -29.75 -15.47 -34.48
N LEU A 1013 -29.82 -15.07 -35.76
CA LEU A 1013 -30.88 -14.21 -36.27
C LEU A 1013 -31.94 -15.03 -37.05
N PRO A 1014 -33.21 -14.59 -37.10
CA PRO A 1014 -34.24 -15.20 -37.91
C PRO A 1014 -34.07 -14.80 -39.39
N ALA A 1015 -32.95 -15.18 -39.99
CA ALA A 1015 -32.56 -14.81 -41.35
C ALA A 1015 -32.92 -15.88 -42.39
N THR A 1016 -33.18 -15.43 -43.62
CA THR A 1016 -33.41 -16.28 -44.81
C THR A 1016 -32.34 -16.01 -45.86
N GLY A 1017 -31.19 -16.68 -45.68
CA GLY A 1017 -30.01 -16.52 -46.53
C GLY A 1017 -28.82 -15.99 -45.75
N GLU A 1018 -28.01 -15.17 -46.42
CA GLU A 1018 -26.78 -14.56 -45.89
C GLU A 1018 -27.09 -13.38 -44.94
N ILE A 1019 -26.17 -13.13 -44.00
CA ILE A 1019 -26.21 -12.01 -43.06
C ILE A 1019 -24.91 -11.23 -43.22
N THR A 1020 -25.00 -9.96 -43.59
CA THR A 1020 -23.83 -9.08 -43.66
C THR A 1020 -23.65 -8.37 -42.33
N TRP A 1021 -22.58 -8.68 -41.59
CA TRP A 1021 -22.23 -7.99 -40.35
C TRP A 1021 -21.20 -6.88 -40.58
N ARG A 1022 -21.32 -5.80 -39.81
CA ARG A 1022 -20.29 -4.78 -39.61
C ARG A 1022 -20.10 -4.47 -38.13
N VAL A 1023 -18.91 -4.00 -37.78
CA VAL A 1023 -18.48 -3.70 -36.40
C VAL A 1023 -17.71 -2.39 -36.35
N GLN A 1024 -17.89 -1.61 -35.29
CA GLN A 1024 -17.23 -0.33 -35.07
C GLN A 1024 -17.00 -0.08 -33.57
N GLY A 1025 -15.74 -0.08 -33.15
CA GLY A 1025 -15.30 0.43 -31.85
C GLY A 1025 -14.80 1.87 -31.94
N ALA A 1026 -13.83 2.22 -31.08
CA ALA A 1026 -13.21 3.54 -31.04
C ALA A 1026 -12.57 3.98 -32.38
N ALA A 1027 -12.33 5.27 -32.52
CA ALA A 1027 -11.66 5.89 -33.66
C ALA A 1027 -10.52 6.80 -33.16
N ASP A 1028 -9.36 6.77 -33.84
CA ASP A 1028 -8.22 7.63 -33.49
C ASP A 1028 -8.49 9.08 -33.95
N ILE A 1029 -9.05 9.87 -33.04
CA ILE A 1029 -9.25 11.32 -33.19
C ILE A 1029 -8.40 12.14 -32.21
N ASP A 1030 -7.84 11.52 -31.16
CA ASP A 1030 -6.90 12.14 -30.22
C ASP A 1030 -6.03 11.07 -29.52
N SER A 1031 -5.15 10.41 -30.28
CA SER A 1031 -4.16 9.43 -29.80
C SER A 1031 -3.36 9.83 -28.56
N ARG A 1032 -3.29 11.13 -28.21
CA ARG A 1032 -2.65 11.64 -26.99
C ARG A 1032 -3.32 11.13 -25.72
N ARG A 1033 -4.65 10.95 -25.73
CA ARG A 1033 -5.45 10.46 -24.60
C ARG A 1033 -5.48 8.93 -24.47
N THR A 1034 -4.75 8.20 -25.32
CA THR A 1034 -4.57 6.73 -25.29
C THR A 1034 -5.80 5.92 -25.70
N LEU A 1035 -5.59 4.62 -25.99
CA LEU A 1035 -6.66 3.69 -26.37
C LEU A 1035 -7.70 3.45 -25.25
N TYR A 1036 -7.34 3.71 -23.99
CA TYR A 1036 -8.19 3.45 -22.83
C TYR A 1036 -9.18 4.60 -22.54
N ASN A 1037 -9.11 5.74 -23.23
CA ASN A 1037 -9.95 6.88 -22.89
C ASN A 1037 -11.37 6.80 -23.46
N THR A 1038 -11.52 6.33 -24.70
CA THR A 1038 -12.78 6.41 -25.47
C THR A 1038 -13.25 5.05 -25.99
N GLY A 1039 -14.56 4.84 -25.96
CA GLY A 1039 -15.20 3.77 -26.72
C GLY A 1039 -15.55 4.17 -28.16
N GLY A 1040 -16.44 3.39 -28.77
CA GLY A 1040 -16.95 3.56 -30.13
C GLY A 1040 -18.29 4.27 -30.25
N LEU A 1041 -18.81 4.98 -29.25
CA LEU A 1041 -20.07 5.73 -29.38
C LEU A 1041 -19.95 6.88 -30.39
N HIS A 1042 -21.08 7.37 -30.90
CA HIS A 1042 -21.08 8.42 -31.92
C HIS A 1042 -20.31 9.68 -31.49
N GLY A 1043 -20.62 10.21 -30.29
CA GLY A 1043 -19.92 11.37 -29.74
C GLY A 1043 -18.49 11.10 -29.27
N GLU A 1044 -18.10 9.83 -29.04
CA GLU A 1044 -16.70 9.45 -28.85
C GLU A 1044 -15.96 9.58 -30.18
N ARG A 1045 -16.45 8.95 -31.25
CA ARG A 1045 -15.83 8.98 -32.60
C ARG A 1045 -15.88 10.36 -33.29
N HIS A 1046 -16.68 11.30 -32.79
CA HIS A 1046 -16.79 12.69 -33.31
C HIS A 1046 -16.33 13.76 -32.31
N GLY A 1047 -15.66 13.39 -31.21
CA GLY A 1047 -14.98 14.34 -30.32
C GLY A 1047 -15.90 15.22 -29.47
N TRP A 1048 -17.15 14.83 -29.23
CA TRP A 1048 -18.11 15.61 -28.42
C TRP A 1048 -17.65 15.76 -26.96
N HIS A 1049 -16.81 14.83 -26.50
CA HIS A 1049 -16.14 14.86 -25.19
C HIS A 1049 -15.01 15.90 -25.08
N LEU A 1050 -14.47 16.40 -26.20
CA LEU A 1050 -13.32 17.32 -26.20
C LEU A 1050 -13.75 18.76 -25.88
N PRO A 1051 -12.86 19.60 -25.28
CA PRO A 1051 -13.17 21.01 -25.01
C PRO A 1051 -13.58 21.81 -26.26
N GLY A 1052 -12.97 21.51 -27.41
CA GLY A 1052 -13.16 22.23 -28.67
C GLY A 1052 -14.45 21.91 -29.44
N HIS A 1053 -15.35 21.09 -28.92
CA HIS A 1053 -16.64 20.80 -29.57
C HIS A 1053 -17.62 21.98 -29.45
N ASP A 1054 -18.40 22.22 -30.52
CA ASP A 1054 -19.45 23.23 -30.58
C ASP A 1054 -20.83 22.60 -30.30
N ASP A 1055 -21.31 22.78 -29.07
CA ASP A 1055 -22.63 22.35 -28.61
C ASP A 1055 -23.69 23.47 -28.65
N SER A 1056 -23.42 24.59 -29.32
CA SER A 1056 -24.36 25.73 -29.39
C SER A 1056 -25.70 25.41 -30.06
N ALA A 1057 -25.75 24.31 -30.82
CA ALA A 1057 -26.96 23.76 -31.44
C ALA A 1057 -27.69 22.69 -30.59
N TRP A 1058 -27.13 22.28 -29.45
CA TRP A 1058 -27.73 21.28 -28.55
C TRP A 1058 -28.84 21.91 -27.69
N GLU A 1059 -29.88 21.13 -27.39
CA GLU A 1059 -31.04 21.60 -26.60
C GLU A 1059 -30.69 21.76 -25.12
N GLU A 1060 -31.41 22.57 -24.35
CA GLU A 1060 -31.11 22.79 -22.92
C GLU A 1060 -31.73 21.69 -22.05
N ALA A 1061 -30.96 21.13 -21.12
CA ALA A 1061 -31.35 19.98 -20.31
C ALA A 1061 -31.36 20.31 -18.81
N SER A 1062 -32.51 20.10 -18.16
CA SER A 1062 -32.69 20.31 -16.71
C SER A 1062 -32.48 19.05 -15.88
N SER A 1063 -32.16 17.91 -16.50
CA SER A 1063 -31.84 16.63 -15.85
C SER A 1063 -31.19 15.67 -16.85
N LEU A 1064 -30.51 14.63 -16.36
CA LEU A 1064 -29.92 13.56 -17.17
C LEU A 1064 -30.81 12.30 -17.22
N VAL A 1065 -32.01 12.33 -16.61
CA VAL A 1065 -33.03 11.29 -16.75
C VAL A 1065 -33.55 11.24 -18.20
N ALA A 1066 -33.47 10.07 -18.81
CA ALA A 1066 -33.90 9.82 -20.18
C ALA A 1066 -35.43 9.63 -20.30
N ASP A 1067 -36.06 10.25 -21.30
CA ASP A 1067 -37.50 10.09 -21.60
C ASP A 1067 -37.82 8.80 -22.38
N ALA A 1068 -36.82 8.25 -23.07
CA ALA A 1068 -36.84 7.02 -23.85
C ALA A 1068 -35.48 6.30 -23.74
N PRO A 1069 -35.44 4.96 -23.83
CA PRO A 1069 -34.18 4.21 -23.79
C PRO A 1069 -33.28 4.49 -25.00
N GLY A 1070 -31.97 4.47 -24.75
CA GLY A 1070 -30.93 4.74 -25.74
C GLY A 1070 -29.75 5.51 -25.16
N VAL A 1071 -28.87 6.00 -26.04
CA VAL A 1071 -27.68 6.78 -25.64
C VAL A 1071 -27.94 8.27 -25.90
N ARG A 1072 -27.75 9.10 -24.88
CA ARG A 1072 -27.72 10.57 -25.01
C ARG A 1072 -26.42 11.15 -24.52
N TRP A 1073 -26.07 12.32 -25.04
CA TRP A 1073 -24.92 13.10 -24.61
C TRP A 1073 -25.38 14.38 -23.94
N TYR A 1074 -24.73 14.73 -22.84
CA TYR A 1074 -24.94 15.93 -22.07
C TYR A 1074 -23.61 16.70 -21.99
N ARG A 1075 -23.63 18.03 -22.07
CA ARG A 1075 -22.41 18.85 -22.03
C ARG A 1075 -22.64 20.16 -21.29
N THR A 1076 -21.67 20.57 -20.49
CA THR A 1076 -21.64 21.84 -19.75
C THR A 1076 -20.21 22.38 -19.72
N SER A 1077 -20.07 23.70 -19.50
CA SER A 1077 -18.77 24.32 -19.25
C SER A 1077 -18.85 25.20 -18.01
N PHE A 1078 -17.77 25.23 -17.23
CA PHE A 1078 -17.67 25.92 -15.94
C PHE A 1078 -16.26 26.50 -15.77
N GLU A 1079 -16.10 27.53 -14.94
CA GLU A 1079 -14.79 28.15 -14.67
C GLU A 1079 -14.37 27.86 -13.22
N LEU A 1080 -13.08 27.57 -13.02
CA LEU A 1080 -12.46 27.45 -11.68
C LEU A 1080 -11.56 28.65 -11.40
N SER A 1081 -11.39 28.96 -10.11
CA SER A 1081 -10.57 30.07 -9.62
C SER A 1081 -9.92 29.70 -8.28
N THR A 1082 -9.10 28.65 -8.30
CA THR A 1082 -8.37 28.16 -7.13
C THR A 1082 -7.42 29.24 -6.57
N PRO A 1083 -7.42 29.55 -5.26
CA PRO A 1083 -6.51 30.56 -4.72
C PRO A 1083 -5.03 30.14 -4.77
N ASP A 1084 -4.12 31.10 -5.00
CA ASP A 1084 -2.67 30.88 -4.99
C ASP A 1084 -2.21 30.18 -3.70
N GLY A 1085 -1.43 29.10 -3.83
CA GLY A 1085 -0.89 28.34 -2.70
C GLY A 1085 -1.89 27.42 -1.99
N VAL A 1086 -3.12 27.28 -2.51
CA VAL A 1086 -4.13 26.32 -2.03
C VAL A 1086 -4.19 25.11 -2.97
N ASP A 1087 -4.34 23.93 -2.38
CA ASP A 1087 -4.59 22.64 -3.04
C ASP A 1087 -6.07 22.30 -2.81
N ILE A 1088 -6.81 21.96 -3.87
CA ILE A 1088 -8.25 21.67 -3.80
C ILE A 1088 -8.53 20.38 -4.57
N ALA A 1089 -9.09 19.40 -3.88
CA ALA A 1089 -9.60 18.19 -4.50
C ALA A 1089 -11.09 18.34 -4.84
N TRP A 1090 -11.49 17.79 -5.98
CA TRP A 1090 -12.83 17.94 -6.53
C TRP A 1090 -13.37 16.57 -6.96
N ARG A 1091 -14.66 16.34 -6.71
CA ARG A 1091 -15.43 15.20 -7.21
C ARG A 1091 -16.59 15.66 -8.08
N PHE A 1092 -17.00 14.83 -9.04
CA PHE A 1092 -18.36 14.86 -9.56
C PHE A 1092 -19.22 13.83 -8.85
N ALA A 1093 -20.32 14.28 -8.25
CA ALA A 1093 -21.29 13.41 -7.59
C ALA A 1093 -22.56 13.27 -8.44
N LEU A 1094 -22.93 12.03 -8.76
CA LEU A 1094 -24.14 11.69 -9.50
C LEU A 1094 -25.24 11.38 -8.50
N ARG A 1095 -26.26 12.25 -8.44
CA ARG A 1095 -27.38 12.05 -7.51
C ARG A 1095 -28.51 11.32 -8.20
N SER A 1096 -28.93 10.20 -7.62
CA SER A 1096 -30.17 9.54 -8.01
C SER A 1096 -30.80 8.76 -6.85
N PRO A 1097 -32.05 9.07 -6.45
CA PRO A 1097 -32.78 8.28 -5.46
C PRO A 1097 -32.99 6.81 -5.87
N ARG A 1098 -32.93 6.49 -7.18
CA ARG A 1098 -32.96 5.10 -7.67
C ARG A 1098 -31.67 4.36 -7.35
N PHE A 1099 -30.53 5.03 -7.29
CA PHE A 1099 -29.25 4.44 -6.87
C PHE A 1099 -29.26 4.16 -5.37
N GLU A 1100 -29.68 5.15 -4.60
CA GLU A 1100 -29.75 5.12 -3.13
C GLU A 1100 -30.77 4.08 -2.62
N ASP A 1101 -31.94 3.96 -3.27
CA ASP A 1101 -32.95 2.92 -2.99
C ASP A 1101 -32.54 1.55 -3.57
N GLY A 1102 -31.31 1.11 -3.30
CA GLY A 1102 -30.82 -0.23 -3.61
C GLY A 1102 -30.55 -0.48 -5.09
N ARG A 1103 -29.85 0.46 -5.76
CA ARG A 1103 -29.26 0.33 -7.11
C ARG A 1103 -30.27 -0.15 -8.16
N ARG A 1104 -31.22 0.73 -8.48
CA ARG A 1104 -32.28 0.52 -9.49
C ARG A 1104 -32.28 1.58 -10.59
N ASP A 1105 -31.23 2.38 -10.72
CA ASP A 1105 -31.14 3.37 -11.80
C ASP A 1105 -30.62 2.69 -13.05
N ALA A 1106 -31.52 2.25 -13.92
CA ALA A 1106 -31.22 1.35 -15.04
C ALA A 1106 -30.48 2.07 -16.19
N CYS A 1107 -29.26 2.54 -15.94
CA CYS A 1107 -28.39 3.16 -16.93
C CYS A 1107 -26.90 2.86 -16.67
N GLN A 1108 -26.07 3.19 -17.65
CA GLN A 1108 -24.66 3.53 -17.45
C GLN A 1108 -24.43 4.97 -17.86
N ALA A 1109 -23.59 5.70 -17.13
CA ALA A 1109 -23.08 7.01 -17.53
C ALA A 1109 -21.55 7.04 -17.50
N VAL A 1110 -20.93 7.82 -18.37
CA VAL A 1110 -19.47 8.01 -18.40
C VAL A 1110 -19.13 9.49 -18.51
N LEU A 1111 -18.28 9.96 -17.60
CA LEU A 1111 -17.90 11.36 -17.44
C LEU A 1111 -16.57 11.66 -18.15
N TYR A 1112 -16.53 12.75 -18.90
CA TYR A 1112 -15.34 13.27 -19.57
C TYR A 1112 -15.06 14.71 -19.12
N VAL A 1113 -13.92 14.93 -18.47
CA VAL A 1113 -13.43 16.24 -18.02
C VAL A 1113 -12.31 16.68 -18.96
N ASN A 1114 -12.52 17.78 -19.68
CA ASN A 1114 -11.59 18.29 -20.69
C ASN A 1114 -11.10 17.20 -21.68
N GLY A 1115 -12.00 16.32 -22.08
CA GLY A 1115 -11.74 15.17 -22.96
C GLY A 1115 -11.19 13.91 -22.29
N TRP A 1116 -10.79 13.96 -21.02
CA TRP A 1116 -10.31 12.81 -20.26
C TRP A 1116 -11.47 12.09 -19.55
N ASN A 1117 -11.60 10.79 -19.76
CA ASN A 1117 -12.61 9.96 -19.11
C ASN A 1117 -12.30 9.82 -17.62
N THR A 1118 -13.06 10.53 -16.80
CA THR A 1118 -12.86 10.66 -15.34
C THR A 1118 -13.66 9.61 -14.56
N GLY A 1119 -14.67 8.96 -15.16
CA GLY A 1119 -15.29 7.82 -14.51
C GLY A 1119 -16.54 7.24 -15.13
N ILE A 1120 -16.86 6.03 -14.67
CA ILE A 1120 -17.95 5.19 -15.15
C ILE A 1120 -18.92 4.92 -13.98
N TYR A 1121 -20.17 5.34 -14.15
CA TYR A 1121 -21.29 5.07 -13.25
C TYR A 1121 -22.22 4.02 -13.87
N ILE A 1122 -22.67 3.04 -13.09
CA ILE A 1122 -23.63 2.02 -13.52
C ILE A 1122 -24.69 1.90 -12.43
N GLY A 1123 -25.85 2.52 -12.67
CA GLY A 1123 -26.81 2.87 -11.62
C GLY A 1123 -27.61 1.71 -11.02
N ASP A 1124 -27.53 0.54 -11.66
CA ASP A 1124 -28.10 -0.74 -11.24
C ASP A 1124 -27.03 -1.76 -10.81
N ILE A 1125 -25.75 -1.35 -10.69
CA ILE A 1125 -24.63 -2.19 -10.24
C ILE A 1125 -23.83 -1.54 -9.11
N GLY A 1126 -23.34 -0.30 -9.29
CA GLY A 1126 -22.50 0.41 -8.30
C GLY A 1126 -21.16 -0.28 -7.99
N PRO A 1127 -20.47 0.05 -6.87
CA PRO A 1127 -20.95 0.87 -5.75
C PRO A 1127 -20.76 2.39 -5.92
N GLN A 1128 -19.96 2.87 -6.87
CA GLN A 1128 -19.57 4.28 -6.97
C GLN A 1128 -20.68 5.19 -7.55
N SER A 1129 -20.92 6.32 -6.86
CA SER A 1129 -21.72 7.46 -7.33
C SER A 1129 -20.98 8.81 -7.27
N GLU A 1130 -19.82 8.88 -6.61
CA GLU A 1130 -18.96 10.07 -6.60
C GLU A 1130 -17.58 9.75 -7.18
N PHE A 1131 -17.08 10.61 -8.06
CA PHE A 1131 -15.89 10.38 -8.88
C PHE A 1131 -14.89 11.51 -8.68
N THR A 1132 -13.75 11.21 -8.05
CA THR A 1132 -12.61 12.13 -7.95
C THR A 1132 -12.16 12.57 -9.34
N ILE A 1133 -11.82 13.85 -9.46
CA ILE A 1133 -11.29 14.45 -10.69
C ILE A 1133 -9.77 14.60 -10.51
N PRO A 1134 -8.94 13.77 -11.16
CA PRO A 1134 -7.49 13.94 -11.13
C PRO A 1134 -7.07 15.37 -11.51
N SER A 1135 -6.17 15.97 -10.74
CA SER A 1135 -5.90 17.42 -10.82
C SER A 1135 -5.43 17.87 -12.21
N GLY A 1136 -4.67 17.03 -12.93
CA GLY A 1136 -4.20 17.30 -14.29
C GLY A 1136 -5.28 17.23 -15.38
N PHE A 1137 -6.50 16.81 -15.06
CA PHE A 1137 -7.64 16.93 -15.97
C PHE A 1137 -8.32 18.30 -15.90
N LEU A 1138 -8.04 19.11 -14.87
CA LEU A 1138 -8.65 20.43 -14.64
C LEU A 1138 -7.71 21.59 -14.98
N ASP A 1139 -8.27 22.65 -15.56
CA ASP A 1139 -7.69 24.00 -15.44
C ASP A 1139 -8.21 24.62 -14.15
N HIS A 1140 -7.34 24.76 -13.15
CA HIS A 1140 -7.71 25.28 -11.81
C HIS A 1140 -7.96 26.79 -11.79
N HIS A 1141 -7.63 27.51 -12.87
CA HIS A 1141 -7.68 28.97 -12.95
C HIS A 1141 -8.40 29.45 -14.23
N GLY A 1142 -9.21 28.59 -14.84
CA GLY A 1142 -9.77 28.83 -16.16
C GLY A 1142 -10.98 27.94 -16.51
N PRO A 1143 -11.35 27.89 -17.80
CA PRO A 1143 -12.54 27.20 -18.28
C PRO A 1143 -12.32 25.69 -18.41
N ASN A 1144 -13.33 24.93 -17.98
CA ASN A 1144 -13.38 23.48 -18.02
C ASN A 1144 -14.67 23.02 -18.71
N THR A 1145 -14.60 21.90 -19.42
CA THR A 1145 -15.76 21.24 -20.02
C THR A 1145 -16.01 19.90 -19.32
N LEU A 1146 -17.25 19.67 -18.89
CA LEU A 1146 -17.75 18.34 -18.55
C LEU A 1146 -18.69 17.88 -19.68
N ALA A 1147 -18.36 16.76 -20.31
CA ALA A 1147 -19.25 16.03 -21.18
C ALA A 1147 -19.60 14.67 -20.53
N VAL A 1148 -20.83 14.21 -20.67
CA VAL A 1148 -21.31 12.95 -20.09
C VAL A 1148 -22.18 12.25 -21.12
N TRP A 1149 -21.94 10.96 -21.38
CA TRP A 1149 -22.94 10.14 -22.06
C TRP A 1149 -23.72 9.30 -21.07
N VAL A 1150 -25.01 9.08 -21.34
CA VAL A 1150 -25.91 8.23 -20.56
C VAL A 1150 -26.56 7.22 -21.51
N ALA A 1151 -26.32 5.93 -21.26
CA ALA A 1151 -26.97 4.81 -21.92
C ALA A 1151 -28.11 4.29 -21.02
N ALA A 1152 -29.32 4.77 -21.28
CA ALA A 1152 -30.52 4.40 -20.52
C ALA A 1152 -31.10 3.08 -21.05
N LYS A 1153 -31.29 2.10 -20.16
CA LYS A 1153 -31.81 0.76 -20.46
C LYS A 1153 -33.33 0.78 -20.65
N GLU A 1154 -34.01 1.70 -19.99
CA GLU A 1154 -35.45 1.98 -20.08
C GLU A 1154 -35.73 3.50 -19.94
N ALA A 1155 -36.98 3.91 -20.16
CA ALA A 1155 -37.42 5.29 -19.94
C ALA A 1155 -37.53 5.59 -18.43
N GLY A 1156 -37.04 6.75 -17.99
CA GLY A 1156 -37.01 7.16 -16.58
C GLY A 1156 -35.72 6.81 -15.83
N ALA A 1157 -34.70 6.27 -16.52
CA ALA A 1157 -33.37 6.00 -15.98
C ALA A 1157 -32.33 7.06 -16.38
N GLY A 1158 -31.23 7.14 -15.64
CA GLY A 1158 -30.23 8.21 -15.74
C GLY A 1158 -30.24 9.07 -14.47
N PRO A 1159 -29.12 9.68 -14.05
CA PRO A 1159 -29.08 10.46 -12.81
C PRO A 1159 -29.95 11.73 -12.89
N GLU A 1160 -30.51 12.15 -11.76
CA GLU A 1160 -31.30 13.38 -11.66
C GLU A 1160 -30.45 14.62 -11.94
N THR A 1161 -29.28 14.70 -11.28
CA THR A 1161 -28.31 15.80 -11.38
C THR A 1161 -26.87 15.27 -11.31
N ILE A 1162 -25.93 16.11 -11.75
CA ILE A 1162 -24.50 15.98 -11.43
C ILE A 1162 -24.09 17.23 -10.69
N GLU A 1163 -23.36 17.05 -9.58
CA GLU A 1163 -22.89 18.12 -8.70
C GLU A 1163 -21.35 18.14 -8.70
N LEU A 1164 -20.75 19.33 -8.81
CA LEU A 1164 -19.31 19.51 -8.57
C LEU A 1164 -19.10 19.74 -7.07
N VAL A 1165 -18.37 18.85 -6.42
CA VAL A 1165 -18.19 18.83 -4.96
C VAL A 1165 -16.72 19.08 -4.63
N PRO A 1166 -16.38 20.14 -3.86
CA PRO A 1166 -15.05 20.26 -3.28
C PRO A 1166 -14.93 19.29 -2.09
N VAL A 1167 -13.88 18.47 -2.07
CA VAL A 1167 -13.64 17.50 -0.99
C VAL A 1167 -12.92 18.18 0.16
N PHE A 1168 -11.72 18.72 -0.12
CA PHE A 1168 -10.98 19.59 0.78
C PHE A 1168 -10.42 20.80 0.03
N ALA A 1169 -10.11 21.84 0.79
CA ALA A 1169 -9.16 22.88 0.39
C ALA A 1169 -8.07 22.95 1.46
N ARG A 1170 -6.80 22.97 1.07
CA ARG A 1170 -5.64 22.86 1.97
C ARG A 1170 -4.57 23.87 1.59
N THR A 1171 -4.05 24.62 2.56
CA THR A 1171 -2.92 25.54 2.35
C THR A 1171 -1.60 24.79 2.10
N GLY A 1172 -0.55 25.48 1.66
CA GLY A 1172 0.77 24.84 1.48
C GLY A 1172 0.86 23.94 0.24
N SER A 1173 0.12 24.29 -0.81
CA SER A 1173 0.25 23.65 -2.12
C SER A 1173 1.64 23.89 -2.72
N ILE A 1174 2.17 22.88 -3.41
CA ILE A 1174 3.40 22.99 -4.24
C ILE A 1174 3.10 23.58 -5.63
N GLY A 1175 1.85 24.00 -5.87
CA GLY A 1175 1.34 24.50 -7.14
C GLY A 1175 0.18 23.64 -7.65
N THR A 1176 -0.80 24.27 -8.29
CA THR A 1176 -1.83 23.54 -9.05
C THR A 1176 -1.21 22.88 -10.28
N ALA A 1177 -1.56 21.62 -10.56
CA ALA A 1177 -1.09 20.95 -11.77
C ALA A 1177 -1.60 21.69 -13.03
N PRO A 1178 -0.76 21.89 -14.07
CA PRO A 1178 -1.25 22.36 -15.35
C PRO A 1178 -2.07 21.25 -16.03
N PRO A 1179 -3.13 21.60 -16.79
CA PRO A 1179 -3.96 20.60 -17.45
C PRO A 1179 -3.21 19.89 -18.59
N LEU A 1180 -3.48 18.58 -18.76
CA LEU A 1180 -2.90 17.71 -19.79
C LEU A 1180 -3.49 17.93 -21.21
N LEU A 1181 -3.46 19.17 -21.72
CA LEU A 1181 -4.23 19.57 -22.92
C LEU A 1181 -3.77 18.96 -24.26
#